data_AF-A0A9P1GXD9-F1
#
_entry.id   AF-A0A9P1GXD9-F1
#
_cell.length_a   1.000
_cell.length_b   1.000
_cell.length_c   1.000
_cell.angle_alpha   90.00
_cell.angle_beta   90.00
_cell.angle_gamma   90.00
#
_symmetry.space_group_name_H-M   'P 1'
#
loop_
_entity.id
_entity.type
_entity.pdbx_description
1 polymer ?
#
loop_
_entity_poly.entity_id
_entity_poly.type
_entity_poly.pdbx_seq_one_letter_code
_entity_poly.pdbx_strand_id
1 'polypeptide(L)'
;MDVQDEVRDAVFRRFPAGVDAPIFEQDMMTAAFKQLEVAATFDPSSPQGRQASPATSEINPSVAIACDILRFLDTCPSLLFEAASQDIEDLADSHIFEWFLLCMTSPDDEILRQTCNVVRRLFSNPSTADKLKVLQRSRSLALKEEFWGRSTLILSSMANKIAHNPSNSGLSDIKNYLEARVLLLTSIPEPARLHDEINDLSSVASKVETALLVSLCSADLETCEQVTTCIRYFLRECTILETSLTSAKQVASMLRNSVVFHELASRDFRLTGLVAFQKRVRSLLRRLQYPTSGILYAWELAFEKWVTLSREISTSLSISLESQTLAEWRNFSGFLASLGGICTTAQATSLEEPTISGLRWIDRLSSENHEEPLLTRYLRLSIRLLACSDVRVREATREILTTEVSPALFQPLFRALESELEILFAGSLALSESGRDIEVIFAEQTASLLRGLIERLDTPADLGAASSVHLGALTLDFARFLDSLNETTAVQRVKIKVCHLCEAVTKRKEYLNLRDDVRIRNQLLESIFGWLADPRGTRHDTGSQVRPDESLRIQRDLDKACLRALAELTLRLPLQPAEGQSDAGASELKSQMFLQYFTRFLSLLNHETSELGTKEIPQPVVALRDEGGSTPELTIIILSNLLSANIDVGLKHSLNIGYHENIEIRTAFVKVLYNILIQGTEFGNLSDTVVSEKYEELLELLTRDVPLAAAMGAVCPSSEVDELTVSLLTIFEQRGLSFHLLEALVKHEVDNTENESELLRRNCVATKMLSIYAKWKGASYLKSTLQKVVERLMLTSNDLDLELDPARVSSPDELQKRSPATNRSQSIHR
;
A
#
# COMPACT_ATOMS: atom_id res chain seq x y z
N MET A 1 24.48 46.44 49.51
CA MET A 1 25.11 47.44 48.61
C MET A 1 24.70 47.07 47.21
N ASP A 2 24.06 48.01 46.51
CA ASP A 2 23.38 47.78 45.23
C ASP A 2 24.38 47.49 44.10
N VAL A 3 24.63 46.20 43.88
CA VAL A 3 25.34 45.67 42.70
C VAL A 3 24.63 46.11 41.40
N GLN A 4 23.32 46.40 41.48
CA GLN A 4 22.51 46.89 40.36
C GLN A 4 22.88 48.31 39.92
N ASP A 5 23.21 49.21 40.85
CA ASP A 5 23.63 50.57 40.52
C ASP A 5 25.09 50.62 40.05
N GLU A 6 25.96 49.74 40.56
CA GLU A 6 27.35 49.63 40.09
C GLU A 6 27.46 49.12 38.64
N VAL A 7 26.68 48.10 38.26
CA VAL A 7 26.66 47.59 36.87
C VAL A 7 26.06 48.64 35.91
N ARG A 8 25.02 49.36 36.33
CA ARG A 8 24.41 50.42 35.51
C ARG A 8 25.34 51.61 35.32
N ASP A 9 26.03 52.06 36.36
CA ASP A 9 26.95 53.20 36.27
C ASP A 9 28.26 52.85 35.54
N ALA A 10 28.66 51.58 35.54
CA ALA A 10 29.88 51.11 34.87
C ALA A 10 29.71 50.80 33.37
N VAL A 11 28.53 50.33 32.91
CA VAL A 11 28.27 50.06 31.48
C VAL A 11 28.11 51.34 30.64
N PHE A 12 27.64 52.45 31.24
CA PHE A 12 27.19 53.64 30.47
C PHE A 12 28.04 54.91 30.65
N ARG A 13 29.16 54.90 31.40
CA ARG A 13 30.08 56.06 31.49
C ARG A 13 31.40 55.82 30.77
N ARG A 14 31.69 56.66 29.77
CA ARG A 14 33.07 56.90 29.30
C ARG A 14 33.85 57.65 30.39
N PHE A 15 34.78 56.97 31.07
CA PHE A 15 35.72 57.62 31.98
C PHE A 15 37.04 58.01 31.28
N PRO A 16 37.70 59.11 31.70
CA PRO A 16 38.94 59.58 31.10
C PRO A 16 40.13 58.71 31.52
N ALA A 17 41.11 58.61 30.63
CA ALA A 17 42.28 57.74 30.77
C ALA A 17 43.14 58.07 31.99
N GLY A 18 43.33 57.08 32.87
CA GLY A 18 44.36 57.08 33.91
C GLY A 18 43.83 56.60 35.27
N VAL A 19 44.39 55.48 35.75
CA VAL A 19 44.15 54.79 37.04
C VAL A 19 43.11 53.65 36.97
N ASP A 20 43.60 52.41 37.12
CA ASP A 20 42.91 51.14 37.37
C ASP A 20 41.73 50.70 36.47
N ALA A 21 41.69 51.18 35.22
CA ALA A 21 40.74 50.71 34.20
C ALA A 21 40.69 49.17 33.96
N PRO A 22 41.81 48.42 33.90
CA PRO A 22 41.74 46.98 33.57
C PRO A 22 41.07 46.13 34.66
N ILE A 23 41.30 46.46 35.95
CA ILE A 23 40.77 45.69 37.08
C ILE A 23 39.26 45.97 37.27
N PHE A 24 38.82 47.21 37.02
CA PHE A 24 37.42 47.62 37.16
C PHE A 24 36.53 47.05 36.03
N GLU A 25 37.03 46.94 34.80
CA GLU A 25 36.34 46.26 33.69
C GLU A 25 36.19 44.74 33.96
N GLN A 26 37.17 44.12 34.63
CA GLN A 26 37.17 42.71 34.99
C GLN A 26 36.18 42.38 36.13
N ASP A 27 36.11 43.20 37.17
CA ASP A 27 35.14 43.03 38.28
C ASP A 27 33.69 43.23 37.80
N MET A 28 33.45 44.20 36.92
CA MET A 28 32.15 44.44 36.29
C MET A 28 31.72 43.27 35.42
N MET A 29 32.62 42.75 34.57
CA MET A 29 32.34 41.55 33.77
C MET A 29 32.09 40.35 34.67
N THR A 30 32.86 40.16 35.74
CA THR A 30 32.66 39.04 36.68
C THR A 30 31.32 39.12 37.42
N ALA A 31 30.84 40.32 37.76
CA ALA A 31 29.53 40.54 38.37
C ALA A 31 28.38 40.36 37.37
N ALA A 32 28.54 40.88 36.15
CA ALA A 32 27.60 40.73 35.03
C ALA A 32 27.48 39.26 34.60
N PHE A 33 28.61 38.54 34.61
CA PHE A 33 28.63 37.09 34.64
C PHE A 33 27.85 36.68 35.88
N LYS A 34 28.29 36.67 37.13
CA LYS A 34 27.53 36.14 38.31
C LYS A 34 25.98 36.28 38.29
N GLN A 35 25.44 37.41 37.83
CA GLN A 35 24.00 37.60 37.58
C GLN A 35 23.38 36.70 36.49
N LEU A 36 24.05 36.47 35.37
CA LEU A 36 23.63 35.59 34.27
C LEU A 36 23.54 34.09 34.69
N GLU A 37 24.28 33.60 35.71
CA GLU A 37 24.33 32.18 36.16
C GLU A 37 23.17 31.99 37.10
N VAL A 38 22.95 32.95 37.99
CA VAL A 38 21.71 33.05 38.77
C VAL A 38 20.51 33.07 37.83
N ALA A 39 20.54 33.84 36.73
CA ALA A 39 19.43 33.90 35.77
C ALA A 39 19.28 32.61 34.93
N ALA A 40 20.37 31.99 34.48
CA ALA A 40 20.36 30.78 33.64
C ALA A 40 20.10 29.49 34.43
N THR A 41 20.39 29.48 35.73
CA THR A 41 20.09 28.36 36.65
C THR A 41 18.75 28.53 37.37
N PHE A 42 18.08 29.67 37.22
CA PHE A 42 16.79 29.94 37.84
C PHE A 42 15.71 29.02 37.27
N ASP A 43 15.26 28.06 38.08
CA ASP A 43 14.10 27.22 37.79
C ASP A 43 12.84 27.83 38.45
N PRO A 44 11.89 28.38 37.65
CA PRO A 44 10.66 28.97 38.18
C PRO A 44 9.75 27.93 38.87
N SER A 45 10.04 26.63 38.75
CA SER A 45 9.28 25.53 39.37
C SER A 45 9.86 25.03 40.70
N SER A 46 11.00 25.56 41.14
CA SER A 46 11.62 25.20 42.43
C SER A 46 10.78 25.66 43.64
N PRO A 47 10.80 24.94 44.79
CA PRO A 47 10.01 25.30 45.98
C PRO A 47 10.36 26.67 46.58
N GLN A 48 11.47 27.29 46.17
CA GLN A 48 11.85 28.65 46.55
C GLN A 48 11.07 29.74 45.79
N GLY A 49 10.46 29.44 44.63
CA GLY A 49 9.69 30.39 43.82
C GLY A 49 8.24 30.63 44.27
N ARG A 50 7.72 29.85 45.23
CA ARG A 50 6.30 29.92 45.64
C ARG A 50 5.94 31.04 46.63
N GLN A 51 6.87 31.91 47.00
CA GLN A 51 6.59 33.01 47.94
C GLN A 51 6.10 34.32 47.31
N ALA A 52 5.95 34.42 45.98
CA ALA A 52 5.39 35.62 45.35
C ALA A 52 3.93 35.42 44.92
N SER A 53 3.04 36.24 45.48
CA SER A 53 1.60 36.33 45.18
C SER A 53 1.30 36.80 43.74
N PRO A 54 0.15 36.44 43.16
CA PRO A 54 -0.16 36.69 41.75
C PRO A 54 -0.76 38.09 41.55
N ALA A 55 0.08 39.09 41.30
CA ALA A 55 -0.35 40.35 40.70
C ALA A 55 0.85 41.00 40.00
N THR A 56 0.62 41.48 38.76
CA THR A 56 1.56 42.16 37.84
C THR A 56 2.72 41.32 37.30
N SER A 57 2.80 41.23 35.97
CA SER A 57 3.91 40.67 35.21
C SER A 57 5.15 41.56 35.32
N GLU A 58 5.78 41.60 36.49
CA GLU A 58 7.09 42.21 36.65
C GLU A 58 8.15 41.28 36.02
N ILE A 59 8.80 41.79 34.98
CA ILE A 59 9.94 41.13 34.32
C ILE A 59 11.00 40.90 35.40
N ASN A 60 11.40 39.65 35.64
CA ASN A 60 12.43 39.33 36.62
C ASN A 60 13.70 40.14 36.27
N PRO A 61 14.18 41.05 37.15
CA PRO A 61 15.26 41.96 36.84
C PRO A 61 16.55 41.23 36.45
N SER A 62 16.77 40.02 36.98
CA SER A 62 17.90 39.16 36.60
C SER A 62 17.84 38.68 35.14
N VAL A 63 16.65 38.35 34.63
CA VAL A 63 16.44 37.93 33.23
C VAL A 63 16.60 39.12 32.28
N ALA A 64 16.10 40.30 32.66
CA ALA A 64 16.27 41.51 31.87
C ALA A 64 17.75 41.88 31.71
N ILE A 65 18.51 41.87 32.80
CA ILE A 65 19.96 42.12 32.81
C ILE A 65 20.69 41.06 31.95
N ALA A 66 20.36 39.78 32.12
CA ALA A 66 20.92 38.70 31.30
C ALA A 66 20.68 38.93 29.80
N CYS A 67 19.47 39.31 29.41
CA CYS A 67 19.14 39.60 28.02
C CYS A 67 19.88 40.84 27.49
N ASP A 68 20.03 41.89 28.30
CA ASP A 68 20.78 43.10 27.91
C ASP A 68 22.26 42.78 27.68
N ILE A 69 22.87 41.98 28.55
CA ILE A 69 24.25 41.50 28.37
C ILE A 69 24.37 40.66 27.09
N LEU A 70 23.45 39.73 26.84
CA LEU A 70 23.47 38.91 25.63
C LEU A 70 23.27 39.75 24.35
N ARG A 71 22.43 40.78 24.37
CA ARG A 71 22.29 41.72 23.22
C ARG A 71 23.56 42.53 22.99
N PHE A 72 24.25 42.92 24.06
CA PHE A 72 25.55 43.58 23.95
C PHE A 72 26.60 42.64 23.33
N LEU A 73 26.67 41.39 23.81
CA LEU A 73 27.57 40.36 23.28
C LEU A 73 27.25 39.95 21.84
N ASP A 74 25.98 39.99 21.44
CA ASP A 74 25.58 39.79 20.04
C ASP A 74 26.21 40.87 19.16
N THR A 75 26.25 42.12 19.62
CA THR A 75 26.85 43.24 18.87
C THR A 75 28.38 43.18 18.85
N CYS A 76 29.00 42.81 19.98
CA CYS A 76 30.45 42.82 20.14
C CYS A 76 30.97 41.49 20.76
N PRO A 77 30.98 40.38 20.01
CA PRO A 77 31.35 39.06 20.54
C PRO A 77 32.84 38.90 20.88
N SER A 78 33.73 39.78 20.39
CA SER A 78 35.17 39.76 20.70
C SER A 78 35.49 40.11 22.16
N LEU A 79 34.61 40.86 22.82
CA LEU A 79 34.78 41.30 24.22
C LEU A 79 34.76 40.13 25.21
N LEU A 80 34.13 39.00 24.85
CA LEU A 80 34.20 37.74 25.61
C LEU A 80 35.64 37.27 25.82
N PHE A 81 36.57 37.61 24.92
CA PHE A 81 37.97 37.15 24.97
C PHE A 81 38.95 38.25 25.34
N GLU A 82 38.57 39.52 25.22
CA GLU A 82 39.42 40.64 25.66
C GLU A 82 39.46 40.72 27.19
N ALA A 83 38.33 40.47 27.88
CA ALA A 83 38.27 40.40 29.34
C ALA A 83 39.05 39.20 29.95
N ALA A 84 39.27 38.14 29.16
CA ALA A 84 39.99 36.94 29.57
C ALA A 84 41.53 37.08 29.43
N SER A 85 41.98 38.05 28.63
CA SER A 85 43.39 38.18 28.23
C SER A 85 44.28 38.95 29.21
N GLN A 86 43.74 39.41 30.34
CA GLN A 86 44.49 40.13 31.37
C GLN A 86 44.73 39.23 32.59
N ASP A 87 45.93 38.65 32.63
CA ASP A 87 46.64 38.08 33.79
C ASP A 87 45.80 37.44 34.91
N ILE A 88 45.41 36.17 34.75
CA ILE A 88 45.42 35.08 35.78
C ILE A 88 45.15 33.75 35.03
N GLU A 89 46.20 32.94 34.89
CA GLU A 89 46.35 31.84 33.92
C GLU A 89 45.48 30.57 34.09
N ASP A 90 44.47 30.48 34.96
CA ASP A 90 43.69 29.20 35.08
C ASP A 90 42.23 29.31 35.59
N LEU A 91 41.79 30.46 36.14
CA LEU A 91 40.46 30.56 36.78
C LEU A 91 39.40 31.33 35.95
N ALA A 92 39.77 32.41 35.28
CA ALA A 92 38.83 33.28 34.54
C ALA A 92 38.36 32.64 33.22
N ASP A 93 39.27 31.99 32.52
CA ASP A 93 39.07 31.34 31.22
C ASP A 93 38.00 30.25 31.24
N SER A 94 37.88 29.56 32.36
CA SER A 94 36.91 28.50 32.45
C SER A 94 35.50 28.96 32.80
N HIS A 95 35.33 30.03 33.58
CA HIS A 95 33.97 30.44 33.93
C HIS A 95 33.24 30.92 32.68
N ILE A 96 33.84 31.73 31.82
CA ILE A 96 33.20 32.24 30.60
C ILE A 96 32.58 31.13 29.72
N PHE A 97 33.23 29.97 29.63
CA PHE A 97 32.71 28.84 28.88
C PHE A 97 31.58 28.08 29.58
N GLU A 98 31.72 27.80 30.89
CA GLU A 98 30.68 27.18 31.72
C GLU A 98 29.38 28.00 31.64
N TRP A 99 29.54 29.31 31.70
CA TRP A 99 28.49 30.31 31.59
C TRP A 99 27.76 30.29 30.25
N PHE A 100 28.52 30.21 29.17
CA PHE A 100 27.97 30.10 27.83
C PHE A 100 27.14 28.82 27.66
N LEU A 101 27.60 27.71 28.25
CA LEU A 101 26.86 26.45 28.28
C LEU A 101 25.59 26.54 29.14
N LEU A 102 25.64 27.25 30.28
CA LEU A 102 24.48 27.51 31.13
C LEU A 102 23.42 28.35 30.40
N CYS A 103 23.80 29.42 29.71
CA CYS A 103 22.86 30.21 28.91
C CYS A 103 22.24 29.42 27.74
N MET A 104 23.03 28.53 27.12
CA MET A 104 22.56 27.59 26.06
C MET A 104 21.61 26.50 26.58
N THR A 105 21.48 26.38 27.90
CA THR A 105 20.60 25.43 28.59
C THR A 105 19.61 26.10 29.54
N SER A 106 19.43 27.41 29.38
CA SER A 106 18.47 28.20 30.14
C SER A 106 17.02 27.75 29.84
N PRO A 107 16.16 27.63 30.86
CA PRO A 107 14.74 27.34 30.67
C PRO A 107 13.95 28.56 30.14
N ASP A 108 14.54 29.76 30.14
CA ASP A 108 13.92 30.98 29.64
C ASP A 108 14.12 31.12 28.12
N ASP A 109 12.99 31.17 27.38
CA ASP A 109 12.98 31.22 25.91
C ASP A 109 13.69 32.47 25.35
N GLU A 110 13.66 33.61 26.06
CA GLU A 110 14.28 34.85 25.59
C GLU A 110 15.80 34.83 25.79
N ILE A 111 16.28 34.40 26.96
CA ILE A 111 17.71 34.16 27.21
C ILE A 111 18.26 33.18 26.17
N LEU A 112 17.55 32.08 25.93
CA LEU A 112 17.98 31.06 24.98
C LEU A 112 18.07 31.62 23.55
N ARG A 113 17.06 32.37 23.12
CA ARG A 113 17.00 33.01 21.79
C ARG A 113 18.14 34.00 21.59
N GLN A 114 18.42 34.86 22.56
CA GLN A 114 19.55 35.79 22.49
C GLN A 114 20.88 35.05 22.49
N THR A 115 21.03 34.02 23.32
CA THR A 115 22.24 33.19 23.35
C THR A 115 22.51 32.53 22.00
N CYS A 116 21.49 31.99 21.32
CA CYS A 116 21.64 31.43 19.97
C CYS A 116 22.13 32.48 18.94
N ASN A 117 21.73 33.75 19.07
CA ASN A 117 22.24 34.83 18.21
C ASN A 117 23.73 35.09 18.45
N VAL A 118 24.11 35.19 19.73
CA VAL A 118 25.51 35.36 20.15
C VAL A 118 26.36 34.21 19.60
N VAL A 119 25.93 32.95 19.77
CA VAL A 119 26.61 31.74 19.26
C VAL A 119 26.87 31.85 17.76
N ARG A 120 25.83 32.17 16.97
CA ARG A 120 25.96 32.30 15.52
C ARG A 120 27.01 33.33 15.13
N ARG A 121 27.01 34.51 15.77
CA ARG A 121 27.99 35.57 15.47
C ARG A 121 29.39 35.22 15.95
N LEU A 122 29.51 34.63 17.14
CA LEU A 122 30.77 34.21 17.74
C LEU A 122 31.52 33.23 16.84
N PHE A 123 30.83 32.19 16.36
CA PHE A 123 31.42 31.13 15.54
C PHE A 123 31.44 31.44 14.03
N SER A 124 30.87 32.57 13.61
CA SER A 124 31.03 33.07 12.22
C SER A 124 32.44 33.63 11.95
N ASN A 125 33.21 33.98 12.99
CA ASN A 125 34.58 34.48 12.86
C ASN A 125 35.60 33.38 13.22
N PRO A 126 36.41 32.89 12.26
CA PRO A 126 37.35 31.79 12.50
C PRO A 126 38.43 32.13 13.54
N SER A 127 38.85 33.40 13.62
CA SER A 127 39.87 33.84 14.58
C SER A 127 39.41 33.73 16.05
N THR A 128 38.12 33.88 16.29
CA THR A 128 37.49 33.79 17.61
C THR A 128 37.26 32.33 18.01
N ALA A 129 36.86 31.50 17.04
CA ALA A 129 36.67 30.06 17.22
C ALA A 129 37.99 29.34 17.58
N ASP A 130 39.12 29.77 17.00
CA ASP A 130 40.41 29.18 17.32
C ASP A 130 40.91 29.56 18.72
N LYS A 131 40.58 30.75 19.23
CA LYS A 131 40.84 31.12 20.64
C LYS A 131 40.05 30.24 21.61
N LEU A 132 38.79 29.92 21.30
CA LEU A 132 37.96 28.99 22.08
C LEU A 132 38.50 27.56 22.12
N LYS A 133 39.17 27.10 21.05
CA LYS A 133 39.83 25.79 21.05
C LYS A 133 41.03 25.73 22.00
N VAL A 134 41.69 26.86 22.26
CA VAL A 134 42.85 26.93 23.18
C VAL A 134 42.40 26.88 24.64
N LEU A 135 41.22 27.43 24.95
CA LEU A 135 40.58 27.38 26.28
C LEU A 135 40.12 25.97 26.72
N GLN A 136 40.30 24.94 25.87
CA GLN A 136 39.87 23.54 26.07
C GLN A 136 40.57 22.77 27.20
N ARG A 137 41.41 23.42 28.02
CA ARG A 137 42.18 22.74 29.06
C ARG A 137 41.37 22.61 30.35
N SER A 138 40.70 21.44 30.43
CA SER A 138 40.03 20.87 31.61
C SER A 138 38.70 21.54 31.98
N ARG A 139 37.60 20.76 32.01
CA ARG A 139 36.72 20.68 33.19
C ARG A 139 35.58 19.66 33.12
N SER A 140 35.20 19.28 34.35
CA SER A 140 34.09 18.50 34.89
C SER A 140 33.16 17.71 33.96
N LEU A 141 33.15 16.38 34.14
CA LEU A 141 32.11 15.46 33.67
C LEU A 141 30.68 15.98 33.97
N ALA A 142 30.48 16.61 35.14
CA ALA A 142 29.16 17.09 35.56
C ALA A 142 28.57 18.16 34.63
N LEU A 143 29.42 18.98 34.00
CA LEU A 143 28.95 20.06 33.13
C LEU A 143 28.53 19.54 31.76
N LYS A 144 29.12 18.43 31.31
CA LYS A 144 28.68 17.69 30.12
C LYS A 144 27.33 17.02 30.35
N GLU A 145 27.19 16.38 31.50
CA GLU A 145 25.93 15.74 31.91
C GLU A 145 24.81 16.77 32.05
N GLU A 146 25.09 17.93 32.65
CA GLU A 146 24.13 19.03 32.76
C GLU A 146 23.77 19.62 31.39
N PHE A 147 24.75 19.82 30.50
CA PHE A 147 24.51 20.29 29.14
C PHE A 147 23.55 19.38 28.39
N TRP A 148 23.83 18.07 28.35
CA TRP A 148 22.98 17.12 27.66
C TRP A 148 21.63 16.92 28.36
N GLY A 149 21.61 16.86 29.70
CA GLY A 149 20.38 16.73 30.49
C GLY A 149 19.38 17.86 30.22
N ARG A 150 19.85 19.12 30.21
CA ARG A 150 18.97 20.27 29.94
C ARG A 150 18.69 20.48 28.45
N SER A 151 19.69 20.34 27.59
CA SER A 151 19.52 20.61 26.15
C SER A 151 18.59 19.61 25.45
N THR A 152 18.58 18.36 25.90
CA THR A 152 17.62 17.34 25.44
C THR A 152 16.20 17.66 25.88
N LEU A 153 16.00 18.13 27.11
CA LEU A 153 14.68 18.61 27.59
C LEU A 153 14.17 19.81 26.77
N ILE A 154 15.03 20.78 26.47
CA ILE A 154 14.69 21.94 25.63
C ILE A 154 14.27 21.47 24.23
N LEU A 155 15.07 20.63 23.57
CA LEU A 155 14.71 20.07 22.26
C LEU A 155 13.41 19.28 22.30
N SER A 156 13.20 18.48 23.36
CA SER A 156 11.95 17.72 23.53
C SER A 156 10.75 18.64 23.66
N SER A 157 10.88 19.76 24.39
CA SER A 157 9.81 20.76 24.56
C SER A 157 9.50 21.44 23.23
N MET A 158 10.52 21.90 22.51
CA MET A 158 10.37 22.51 21.18
C MET A 158 9.73 21.54 20.17
N ALA A 159 10.20 20.29 20.11
CA ALA A 159 9.67 19.27 19.22
C ALA A 159 8.18 18.96 19.51
N ASN A 160 7.80 18.84 20.79
CA ASN A 160 6.41 18.62 21.18
C ASN A 160 5.50 19.80 20.76
N LYS A 161 5.95 21.05 20.98
CA LYS A 161 5.22 22.25 20.56
C LYS A 161 4.95 22.23 19.04
N ILE A 162 5.97 21.93 18.24
CA ILE A 162 5.90 21.90 16.77
C ILE A 162 5.05 20.73 16.25
N ALA A 163 5.19 19.54 16.83
CA ALA A 163 4.45 18.35 16.38
C ALA A 163 2.93 18.60 16.40
N HIS A 164 2.42 19.23 17.46
CA HIS A 164 0.99 19.50 17.60
C HIS A 164 0.56 20.71 16.78
N ASN A 165 1.30 21.82 16.86
CA ASN A 165 1.00 23.06 16.15
C ASN A 165 2.26 23.59 15.43
N PRO A 166 2.50 23.19 14.16
CA PRO A 166 3.63 23.69 13.40
C PRO A 166 3.41 25.18 13.10
N SER A 167 4.25 26.03 13.71
CA SER A 167 4.28 27.46 13.44
C SER A 167 5.65 27.87 12.93
N ASN A 168 5.70 28.85 12.03
CA ASN A 168 6.98 29.37 11.51
C ASN A 168 7.85 29.96 12.63
N SER A 169 7.24 30.48 13.71
CA SER A 169 7.99 30.92 14.90
C SER A 169 8.63 29.75 15.63
N GLY A 170 7.86 28.70 15.95
CA GLY A 170 8.40 27.52 16.66
C GLY A 170 9.45 26.78 15.83
N LEU A 171 9.27 26.68 14.51
CA LEU A 171 10.28 26.11 13.61
C LEU A 171 11.54 26.96 13.53
N SER A 172 11.41 28.29 13.56
CA SER A 172 12.57 29.18 13.66
C SER A 172 13.33 28.95 14.97
N ASP A 173 12.63 28.79 16.09
CA ASP A 173 13.25 28.56 17.40
C ASP A 173 14.05 27.25 17.43
N ILE A 174 13.47 26.14 16.98
CA ILE A 174 14.20 24.86 16.92
C ILE A 174 15.35 24.90 15.91
N LYS A 175 15.17 25.58 14.77
CA LYS A 175 16.24 25.77 13.77
C LYS A 175 17.43 26.50 14.39
N ASN A 176 17.16 27.62 15.03
CA ASN A 176 18.18 28.47 15.65
C ASN A 176 18.90 27.73 16.76
N TYR A 177 18.18 26.93 17.54
CA TYR A 177 18.76 26.13 18.62
C TYR A 177 19.63 24.98 18.10
N LEU A 178 19.15 24.21 17.11
CA LEU A 178 19.92 23.15 16.45
C LEU A 178 21.19 23.70 15.78
N GLU A 179 21.08 24.83 15.09
CA GLU A 179 22.23 25.51 14.49
C GLU A 179 23.27 25.92 15.54
N ALA A 180 22.83 26.56 16.62
CA ALA A 180 23.71 26.96 17.71
C ALA A 180 24.42 25.75 18.35
N ARG A 181 23.70 24.65 18.58
CA ARG A 181 24.27 23.38 19.08
C ARG A 181 25.31 22.80 18.12
N VAL A 182 25.01 22.74 16.82
CA VAL A 182 25.96 22.22 15.81
C VAL A 182 27.23 23.08 15.75
N LEU A 183 27.10 24.41 15.78
CA LEU A 183 28.24 25.33 15.77
C LEU A 183 29.11 25.15 17.02
N LEU A 184 28.48 25.02 18.19
CA LEU A 184 29.14 24.73 19.45
C LEU A 184 29.90 23.40 19.40
N LEU A 185 29.23 22.29 19.05
CA LEU A 185 29.82 20.95 19.02
C LEU A 185 30.91 20.80 17.96
N THR A 186 30.82 21.54 16.84
CA THR A 186 31.86 21.55 15.80
C THR A 186 33.11 22.29 16.26
N SER A 187 32.93 23.40 16.98
CA SER A 187 34.03 24.26 17.43
C SER A 187 34.68 23.72 18.70
N ILE A 188 33.90 23.06 19.55
CA ILE A 188 34.28 22.51 20.85
C ILE A 188 33.78 21.05 20.87
N PRO A 189 34.61 20.08 20.48
CA PRO A 189 34.21 18.69 20.36
C PRO A 189 34.11 17.96 21.71
N GLU A 190 34.48 18.63 22.81
CA GLU A 190 34.61 18.04 24.14
C GLU A 190 33.26 17.58 24.75
N PRO A 191 32.15 18.35 24.64
CA PRO A 191 30.81 17.89 25.01
C PRO A 191 30.28 16.72 24.18
N ALA A 192 30.81 16.48 22.98
CA ALA A 192 30.46 15.33 22.15
C ALA A 192 31.23 14.05 22.54
N ARG A 193 32.32 14.18 23.31
CA ARG A 193 33.15 13.05 23.78
C ARG A 193 32.72 12.62 25.18
N LEU A 194 31.72 11.75 25.23
CA LEU A 194 31.17 11.18 26.47
C LEU A 194 31.62 9.74 26.70
N HIS A 195 31.86 9.38 27.95
CA HIS A 195 32.17 8.00 28.36
C HIS A 195 30.91 7.17 28.68
N ASP A 196 29.79 7.83 28.97
CA ASP A 196 28.50 7.21 29.29
C ASP A 196 27.43 7.55 28.24
N GLU A 197 26.33 6.79 28.23
CA GLU A 197 25.18 7.02 27.38
C GLU A 197 24.47 8.34 27.75
N ILE A 198 24.02 9.10 26.74
CA ILE A 198 23.23 10.31 26.99
C ILE A 198 21.80 9.89 27.33
N ASN A 199 21.33 10.28 28.51
CA ASN A 199 19.94 10.03 28.92
C ASN A 199 18.95 10.67 27.94
N ASP A 200 17.88 9.93 27.62
CA ASP A 200 16.77 10.35 26.75
C ASP A 200 17.12 10.74 25.31
N LEU A 201 18.38 10.68 24.86
CA LEU A 201 18.80 11.14 23.54
C LEU A 201 17.97 10.50 22.41
N SER A 202 17.82 9.17 22.41
CA SER A 202 17.05 8.46 21.39
C SER A 202 15.56 8.83 21.43
N SER A 203 15.01 9.11 22.61
CA SER A 203 13.62 9.56 22.80
C SER A 203 13.40 10.97 22.24
N VAL A 204 14.31 11.89 22.56
CA VAL A 204 14.26 13.27 22.06
C VAL A 204 14.49 13.30 20.55
N ALA A 205 15.46 12.54 20.07
CA ALA A 205 15.71 12.39 18.65
C ALA A 205 14.47 11.88 17.89
N SER A 206 13.78 10.88 18.45
CA SER A 206 12.50 10.40 17.92
C SER A 206 11.45 11.50 17.86
N LYS A 207 11.32 12.35 18.90
CA LYS A 207 10.36 13.47 18.92
C LYS A 207 10.70 14.54 17.88
N VAL A 208 11.99 14.87 17.73
CA VAL A 208 12.46 15.84 16.72
C VAL A 208 12.19 15.29 15.31
N GLU A 209 12.52 14.02 15.05
CA GLU A 209 12.20 13.35 13.80
C GLU A 209 10.70 13.38 13.50
N THR A 210 9.85 13.04 14.48
CA THR A 210 8.39 13.12 14.37
C THR A 210 7.93 14.53 13.98
N ALA A 211 8.37 15.55 14.72
CA ALA A 211 7.95 16.92 14.53
C ALA A 211 8.34 17.45 13.14
N LEU A 212 9.57 17.17 12.70
CA LEU A 212 10.07 17.59 11.39
C LEU A 212 9.34 16.87 10.25
N LEU A 213 9.15 15.55 10.34
CA LEU A 213 8.45 14.78 9.31
C LEU A 213 7.00 15.23 9.15
N VAL A 214 6.26 15.45 10.25
CA VAL A 214 4.87 15.94 10.20
C VAL A 214 4.81 17.36 9.65
N SER A 215 5.79 18.21 9.97
CA SER A 215 5.83 19.60 9.49
C SER A 215 6.12 19.70 7.98
N LEU A 216 6.70 18.67 7.34
CA LEU A 216 6.84 18.60 5.88
C LEU A 216 5.48 18.60 5.16
N CYS A 217 4.39 18.28 5.84
CA CYS A 217 3.05 18.28 5.26
C CYS A 217 2.41 19.67 5.14
N SER A 218 3.08 20.73 5.64
CA SER A 218 2.56 22.10 5.60
C SER A 218 2.17 22.53 4.18
N ALA A 219 1.10 23.31 4.07
CA ALA A 219 0.71 23.99 2.84
C ALA A 219 1.53 25.27 2.57
N ASP A 220 2.40 25.67 3.50
CA ASP A 220 3.33 26.79 3.35
C ASP A 220 4.73 26.30 2.94
N LEU A 221 5.24 26.89 1.85
CA LEU A 221 6.53 26.55 1.29
C LEU A 221 7.69 27.04 2.18
N GLU A 222 7.51 28.16 2.88
CA GLU A 222 8.52 28.69 3.81
C GLU A 222 8.68 27.73 5.00
N THR A 223 7.57 27.26 5.56
CA THR A 223 7.59 26.19 6.58
C THR A 223 8.39 24.97 6.09
N CYS A 224 8.11 24.49 4.87
CA CYS A 224 8.80 23.33 4.31
C CYS A 224 10.32 23.56 4.17
N GLU A 225 10.73 24.75 3.72
CA GLU A 225 12.14 25.12 3.60
C GLU A 225 12.83 25.17 4.98
N GLN A 226 12.18 25.76 5.98
CA GLN A 226 12.68 25.78 7.35
C GLN A 226 12.86 24.36 7.88
N VAL A 227 11.89 23.47 7.66
CA VAL A 227 11.96 22.06 8.07
C VAL A 227 13.14 21.34 7.42
N THR A 228 13.36 21.47 6.11
CA THR A 228 14.54 20.85 5.45
C THR A 228 15.87 21.36 6.02
N THR A 229 15.90 22.62 6.46
CA THR A 229 17.07 23.20 7.12
C THR A 229 17.24 22.67 8.55
N CYS A 230 16.16 22.49 9.31
CA CYS A 230 16.21 21.81 10.61
C CYS A 230 16.72 20.37 10.47
N ILE A 231 16.23 19.61 9.49
CA ILE A 231 16.72 18.25 9.18
C ILE A 231 18.23 18.28 8.91
N ARG A 232 18.73 19.28 8.17
CA ARG A 232 20.17 19.45 7.92
C ARG A 232 20.99 19.58 9.20
N TYR A 233 20.61 20.50 10.09
CA TYR A 233 21.33 20.72 11.34
C TYR A 233 21.23 19.50 12.26
N PHE A 234 20.05 18.90 12.34
CA PHE A 234 19.83 17.71 13.14
C PHE A 234 20.68 16.50 12.69
N LEU A 235 20.74 16.23 11.38
CA LEU A 235 21.65 15.22 10.82
C LEU A 235 23.10 15.53 11.10
N ARG A 236 23.49 16.81 11.00
CA ARG A 236 24.87 17.23 11.26
C ARG A 236 25.25 16.99 12.71
N GLU A 237 24.38 17.29 13.66
CA GLU A 237 24.56 16.96 15.06
C GLU A 237 24.70 15.45 15.27
N CYS A 238 23.82 14.65 14.66
CA CYS A 238 23.90 13.19 14.71
C CYS A 238 25.25 12.65 14.21
N THR A 239 25.76 13.21 13.11
CA THR A 239 27.07 12.85 12.53
C THR A 239 28.22 13.20 13.47
N ILE A 240 28.14 14.31 14.20
CA ILE A 240 29.16 14.69 15.19
C ILE A 240 29.17 13.67 16.34
N LEU A 241 27.99 13.27 16.82
CA LEU A 241 27.86 12.31 17.92
C LEU A 241 28.29 10.89 17.54
N GLU A 242 28.17 10.50 16.27
CA GLU A 242 28.64 9.21 15.76
C GLU A 242 30.16 9.01 15.96
N THR A 243 30.94 10.09 16.01
CA THR A 243 32.38 10.01 16.26
C THR A 243 32.75 9.49 17.66
N SER A 244 31.78 9.44 18.59
CA SER A 244 31.94 8.88 19.94
C SER A 244 31.44 7.43 20.01
N LEU A 245 32.26 6.50 20.53
CA LEU A 245 31.95 5.06 20.60
C LEU A 245 30.66 4.71 21.37
N THR A 246 30.32 5.50 22.38
CA THR A 246 29.16 5.31 23.28
C THR A 246 27.87 5.85 22.65
N SER A 247 27.91 7.10 22.19
CA SER A 247 26.79 7.79 21.55
C SER A 247 26.47 7.25 20.15
N ALA A 248 27.44 6.63 19.45
CA ALA A 248 27.23 6.04 18.14
C ALA A 248 26.06 5.04 18.12
N LYS A 249 25.89 4.22 19.17
CA LYS A 249 24.75 3.28 19.25
C LYS A 249 23.40 3.97 19.36
N GLN A 250 23.33 5.09 20.09
CA GLN A 250 22.09 5.82 20.36
C GLN A 250 21.57 6.58 19.12
N VAL A 251 22.48 6.96 18.23
CA VAL A 251 22.20 7.76 17.01
C VAL A 251 22.26 6.92 15.73
N ALA A 252 22.84 5.72 15.77
CA ALA A 252 22.98 4.81 14.64
C ALA A 252 21.64 4.52 13.93
N SER A 253 20.55 4.33 14.68
CA SER A 253 19.22 4.05 14.10
C SER A 253 18.76 5.16 13.15
N MET A 254 19.08 6.42 13.45
CA MET A 254 18.73 7.57 12.64
C MET A 254 19.61 7.71 11.40
N LEU A 255 20.92 7.51 11.57
CA LEU A 255 21.90 7.67 10.50
C LEU A 255 21.81 6.58 9.45
N ARG A 256 21.13 5.46 9.74
CA ARG A 256 20.81 4.42 8.74
C ARG A 256 20.00 4.94 7.55
N ASN A 257 19.12 5.93 7.77
CA ASN A 257 18.36 6.59 6.71
C ASN A 257 19.01 7.90 6.22
N SER A 258 20.26 8.17 6.63
CA SER A 258 20.96 9.45 6.37
C SER A 258 21.01 9.83 4.89
N VAL A 259 21.16 8.87 3.97
CA VAL A 259 21.20 9.14 2.52
C VAL A 259 19.95 9.87 2.04
N VAL A 260 18.78 9.41 2.49
CA VAL A 260 17.49 10.01 2.12
C VAL A 260 17.35 11.40 2.74
N PHE A 261 17.67 11.52 4.03
CA PHE A 261 17.55 12.79 4.74
C PHE A 261 18.58 13.84 4.26
N HIS A 262 19.78 13.44 3.83
CA HIS A 262 20.76 14.32 3.21
C HIS A 262 20.29 14.86 1.87
N GLU A 263 19.65 14.02 1.06
CA GLU A 263 19.06 14.48 -0.21
C GLU A 263 17.92 15.47 0.04
N LEU A 264 17.07 15.20 1.04
CA LEU A 264 16.00 16.11 1.47
C LEU A 264 16.55 17.45 2.00
N ALA A 265 17.66 17.41 2.73
CA ALA A 265 18.33 18.57 3.30
C ALA A 265 19.27 19.30 2.32
N SER A 266 19.43 18.80 1.09
CA SER A 266 20.37 19.36 0.13
C SER A 266 19.97 20.77 -0.33
N ARG A 267 20.95 21.66 -0.52
CA ARG A 267 20.71 22.99 -1.10
C ARG A 267 20.40 22.92 -2.60
N ASP A 268 20.78 21.83 -3.27
CA ASP A 268 20.44 21.55 -4.66
C ASP A 268 18.99 21.06 -4.82
N PHE A 269 18.29 20.84 -3.70
CA PHE A 269 16.86 20.57 -3.68
C PHE A 269 16.09 21.85 -4.02
N ARG A 270 16.07 22.22 -5.30
CA ARG A 270 15.39 23.43 -5.78
C ARG A 270 13.89 23.33 -5.53
N LEU A 271 13.34 24.27 -4.75
CA LEU A 271 11.91 24.44 -4.58
C LEU A 271 11.34 25.17 -5.80
N THR A 272 10.77 24.42 -6.75
CA THR A 272 10.13 24.97 -7.96
C THR A 272 8.64 25.29 -7.75
N GLY A 273 8.03 24.77 -6.68
CA GLY A 273 6.64 24.98 -6.28
C GLY A 273 6.16 23.87 -5.32
N LEU A 274 5.14 24.16 -4.49
CA LEU A 274 4.71 23.25 -3.41
C LEU A 274 4.36 21.84 -3.89
N VAL A 275 3.61 21.71 -4.99
CA VAL A 275 3.22 20.39 -5.54
C VAL A 275 4.44 19.58 -5.99
N ALA A 276 5.40 20.22 -6.68
CA ALA A 276 6.62 19.57 -7.13
C ALA A 276 7.53 19.18 -5.96
N PHE A 277 7.64 20.06 -4.96
CA PHE A 277 8.33 19.79 -3.69
C PHE A 277 7.75 18.54 -3.02
N GLN A 278 6.43 18.52 -2.81
CA GLN A 278 5.72 17.41 -2.16
C GLN A 278 5.88 16.08 -2.92
N LYS A 279 5.76 16.08 -4.26
CA LYS A 279 6.01 14.88 -5.07
C LYS A 279 7.43 14.33 -4.87
N ARG A 280 8.43 15.22 -4.79
CA ARG A 280 9.82 14.83 -4.56
C ARG A 280 10.05 14.32 -3.14
N VAL A 281 9.48 14.96 -2.12
CA VAL A 281 9.52 14.49 -0.73
C VAL A 281 8.92 13.08 -0.62
N ARG A 282 7.73 12.85 -1.18
CA ARG A 282 7.07 11.53 -1.15
C ARG A 282 7.90 10.45 -1.86
N SER A 283 8.58 10.81 -2.94
CA SER A 283 9.53 9.91 -3.61
C SER A 283 10.73 9.55 -2.74
N LEU A 284 11.19 10.47 -1.89
CA LEU A 284 12.26 10.21 -0.92
C LEU A 284 11.77 9.35 0.24
N LEU A 285 10.58 9.62 0.79
CA LEU A 285 10.01 8.84 1.90
C LEU A 285 9.85 7.36 1.54
N ARG A 286 9.43 7.04 0.29
CA ARG A 286 9.36 5.64 -0.19
C ARG A 286 10.71 4.91 -0.27
N ARG A 287 11.84 5.64 -0.21
CA ARG A 287 13.20 5.07 -0.24
C ARG A 287 13.76 4.80 1.15
N LEU A 288 13.07 5.20 2.22
CA LEU A 288 13.47 4.86 3.58
C LEU A 288 13.43 3.33 3.75
N GLN A 289 14.42 2.79 4.45
CA GLN A 289 14.57 1.33 4.61
C GLN A 289 14.43 0.89 6.07
N TYR A 290 14.91 1.71 7.01
CA TYR A 290 14.97 1.34 8.42
C TYR A 290 13.87 2.05 9.23
N PRO A 291 12.93 1.32 9.86
CA PRO A 291 11.91 1.95 10.70
C PRO A 291 12.53 2.51 11.98
N THR A 292 12.05 3.68 12.40
CA THR A 292 12.37 4.31 13.69
C THR A 292 11.09 4.64 14.44
N SER A 293 11.15 4.76 15.77
CA SER A 293 9.98 5.20 16.56
C SER A 293 9.47 6.56 16.07
N GLY A 294 10.35 7.47 15.65
CA GLY A 294 9.97 8.79 15.14
C GLY A 294 9.17 8.71 13.84
N ILE A 295 9.56 7.82 12.91
CA ILE A 295 8.81 7.55 11.68
C ILE A 295 7.40 7.01 11.98
N LEU A 296 7.27 6.05 12.89
CA LEU A 296 5.96 5.47 13.23
C LEU A 296 5.05 6.50 13.92
N TYR A 297 5.58 7.26 14.89
CA TYR A 297 4.83 8.33 15.54
C TYR A 297 4.47 9.48 14.58
N ALA A 298 5.33 9.78 13.61
CA ALA A 298 5.02 10.76 12.56
C ALA A 298 3.82 10.31 11.73
N TRP A 299 3.78 9.02 11.37
CA TRP A 299 2.66 8.46 10.62
C TRP A 299 1.36 8.51 11.44
N GLU A 300 1.40 8.11 12.71
CA GLU A 300 0.24 8.14 13.61
C GLU A 300 -0.31 9.55 13.80
N LEU A 301 0.55 10.53 14.10
CA LEU A 301 0.13 11.93 14.28
C LEU A 301 -0.37 12.55 12.97
N ALA A 302 0.27 12.24 11.84
CA ALA A 302 -0.21 12.64 10.51
C ALA A 302 -1.60 12.04 10.22
N PHE A 303 -1.85 10.80 10.63
CA PHE A 303 -3.13 10.13 10.45
C PHE A 303 -4.23 10.78 11.27
N GLU A 304 -3.98 11.15 12.53
CA GLU A 304 -4.96 11.88 13.36
C GLU A 304 -5.35 13.24 12.75
N LYS A 305 -4.37 14.01 12.28
CA LYS A 305 -4.61 15.27 11.57
C LYS A 305 -5.39 15.05 10.28
N TRP A 306 -5.00 14.04 9.50
CA TRP A 306 -5.66 13.67 8.25
C TRP A 306 -7.12 13.26 8.46
N VAL A 307 -7.45 12.50 9.50
CA VAL A 307 -8.84 12.13 9.84
C VAL A 307 -9.68 13.37 10.15
N THR A 308 -9.10 14.32 10.89
CA THR A 308 -9.78 15.57 11.24
C THR A 308 -10.06 16.41 9.99
N LEU A 309 -9.06 16.60 9.14
CA LEU A 309 -9.20 17.31 7.86
C LEU A 309 -10.17 16.61 6.91
N SER A 310 -10.12 15.26 6.82
CA SER A 310 -11.02 14.49 5.97
C SER A 310 -12.49 14.66 6.38
N ARG A 311 -12.75 14.77 7.68
CA ARG A 311 -14.10 15.05 8.20
C ARG A 311 -14.56 16.44 7.79
N GLU A 312 -13.73 17.46 8.01
CA GLU A 312 -14.02 18.85 7.65
C GLU A 312 -14.36 18.98 6.16
N ILE A 313 -13.50 18.41 5.30
CA ILE A 313 -13.66 18.43 3.84
C ILE A 313 -14.92 17.69 3.38
N SER A 314 -15.27 16.58 4.04
CA SER A 314 -16.47 15.81 3.68
C SER A 314 -17.77 16.48 4.14
N THR A 315 -17.72 17.30 5.19
CA THR A 315 -18.90 18.02 5.74
C THR A 315 -19.09 19.42 5.16
N SER A 316 -18.05 20.02 4.57
CA SER A 316 -18.08 21.40 4.10
C SER A 316 -18.89 21.52 2.79
N LEU A 317 -19.81 22.49 2.75
CA LEU A 317 -20.54 22.85 1.53
C LEU A 317 -19.53 23.41 0.53
N SER A 318 -19.51 22.85 -0.68
CA SER A 318 -18.56 23.04 -1.81
C SER A 318 -18.13 24.48 -2.14
N ILE A 319 -18.80 25.51 -1.62
CA ILE A 319 -18.54 26.93 -1.87
C ILE A 319 -17.51 27.52 -0.88
N SER A 320 -17.22 26.87 0.26
CA SER A 320 -16.41 27.46 1.36
C SER A 320 -15.12 26.69 1.71
N LEU A 321 -14.65 25.75 0.88
CA LEU A 321 -13.39 25.05 1.18
C LEU A 321 -12.20 25.96 0.95
N GLU A 322 -11.49 26.32 2.02
CA GLU A 322 -10.24 27.07 1.92
C GLU A 322 -9.20 26.27 1.13
N SER A 323 -8.56 26.92 0.14
CA SER A 323 -7.54 26.27 -0.70
C SER A 323 -6.36 25.71 0.10
N GLN A 324 -6.13 26.26 1.29
CA GLN A 324 -5.07 25.85 2.20
C GLN A 324 -5.40 24.52 2.89
N THR A 325 -6.62 24.35 3.43
CA THR A 325 -7.09 23.10 4.05
C THR A 325 -7.03 21.92 3.08
N LEU A 326 -7.45 22.13 1.82
CA LEU A 326 -7.36 21.09 0.78
C LEU A 326 -5.91 20.72 0.47
N ALA A 327 -5.02 21.72 0.36
CA ALA A 327 -3.60 21.49 0.10
C ALA A 327 -2.94 20.71 1.24
N GLU A 328 -3.21 21.08 2.49
CA GLU A 328 -2.70 20.41 3.68
C GLU A 328 -3.22 18.98 3.79
N TRP A 329 -4.53 18.76 3.60
CA TRP A 329 -5.11 17.42 3.54
C TRP A 329 -4.46 16.56 2.45
N ARG A 330 -4.26 17.12 1.24
CA ARG A 330 -3.59 16.42 0.13
C ARG A 330 -2.14 16.06 0.49
N ASN A 331 -1.47 16.91 1.25
CA ASN A 331 -0.11 16.66 1.72
C ASN A 331 -0.05 15.51 2.72
N PHE A 332 -0.92 15.52 3.73
CA PHE A 332 -1.05 14.40 4.65
C PHE A 332 -1.46 13.10 3.96
N SER A 333 -2.42 13.13 3.02
CA SER A 333 -2.82 11.95 2.24
C SER A 333 -1.63 11.29 1.54
N GLY A 334 -0.79 12.09 0.87
CA GLY A 334 0.39 11.60 0.16
C GLY A 334 1.53 11.17 1.09
N PHE A 335 1.71 11.86 2.22
CA PHE A 335 2.66 11.48 3.26
C PHE A 335 2.32 10.10 3.84
N LEU A 336 1.06 9.86 4.21
CA LEU A 336 0.61 8.58 4.75
C LEU A 336 0.77 7.43 3.75
N ALA A 337 0.43 7.66 2.48
CA ALA A 337 0.57 6.68 1.41
C ALA A 337 2.04 6.30 1.13
N SER A 338 2.93 7.29 1.15
CA SER A 338 4.36 7.09 0.84
C SER A 338 5.14 6.52 2.02
N LEU A 339 4.87 6.98 3.24
CA LEU A 339 5.58 6.56 4.45
C LEU A 339 5.02 5.26 5.05
N GLY A 340 3.75 4.93 4.85
CA GLY A 340 3.11 3.81 5.56
C GLY A 340 3.78 2.45 5.34
N GLY A 341 4.45 2.24 4.19
CA GLY A 341 5.12 0.97 3.90
C GLY A 341 6.23 0.61 4.89
N ILE A 342 7.04 1.59 5.32
CA ILE A 342 8.12 1.37 6.30
C ILE A 342 7.59 1.14 7.72
N CYS A 343 6.35 1.55 8.00
CA CYS A 343 5.71 1.40 9.30
C CYS A 343 5.05 0.02 9.51
N THR A 344 5.25 -0.95 8.61
CA THR A 344 4.65 -2.29 8.67
C THR A 344 5.59 -3.35 9.24
N THR A 345 5.03 -4.39 9.87
CA THR A 345 5.85 -5.49 10.42
C THR A 345 6.51 -6.39 9.37
N ALA A 346 5.89 -6.52 8.20
CA ALA A 346 6.47 -7.25 7.08
C ALA A 346 7.82 -6.64 6.66
N GLN A 347 7.91 -5.31 6.63
CA GLN A 347 9.14 -4.60 6.31
C GLN A 347 10.23 -4.84 7.36
N ALA A 348 9.88 -4.88 8.64
CA ALA A 348 10.82 -5.14 9.73
C ALA A 348 11.38 -6.56 9.71
N THR A 349 10.55 -7.54 9.35
CA THR A 349 10.93 -8.96 9.32
C THR A 349 11.94 -9.24 8.20
N SER A 350 11.86 -8.49 7.09
CA SER A 350 12.80 -8.55 5.97
C SER A 350 14.23 -8.10 6.33
N LEU A 351 14.41 -7.33 7.41
CA LEU A 351 15.71 -6.75 7.80
C LEU A 351 16.53 -7.62 8.76
N GLU A 352 16.02 -8.78 9.20
CA GLU A 352 16.71 -9.79 10.05
C GLU A 352 17.44 -9.23 11.31
N GLU A 353 16.95 -8.14 11.93
CA GLU A 353 17.62 -7.53 13.09
C GLU A 353 16.80 -7.56 14.41
N PRO A 354 17.41 -7.95 15.55
CA PRO A 354 16.73 -8.06 16.86
C PRO A 354 16.37 -6.71 17.51
N THR A 355 16.96 -5.59 17.07
CA THR A 355 16.76 -4.23 17.61
C THR A 355 15.42 -3.59 17.25
N ILE A 356 14.62 -4.24 16.42
CA ILE A 356 13.32 -3.74 15.93
C ILE A 356 12.14 -4.22 16.81
N SER A 357 12.42 -5.01 17.85
CA SER A 357 11.41 -5.50 18.79
C SER A 357 10.83 -4.36 19.67
N GLY A 358 9.50 -4.18 19.63
CA GLY A 358 8.77 -3.26 20.52
C GLY A 358 8.20 -1.99 19.89
N LEU A 359 8.35 -1.77 18.58
CA LEU A 359 7.71 -0.65 17.88
C LEU A 359 6.18 -0.82 17.77
N ARG A 360 5.44 0.29 17.79
CA ARG A 360 3.98 0.34 17.62
C ARG A 360 3.58 0.28 16.14
N TRP A 361 3.65 -0.90 15.55
CA TRP A 361 3.37 -1.12 14.13
C TRP A 361 1.94 -0.77 13.71
N ILE A 362 1.79 -0.14 12.54
CA ILE A 362 0.48 0.37 12.07
C ILE A 362 -0.44 -0.74 11.52
N ASP A 363 0.13 -1.89 11.16
CA ASP A 363 -0.56 -3.08 10.66
C ASP A 363 -0.97 -4.07 11.75
N ARG A 364 -0.60 -3.80 13.02
CA ARG A 364 -1.05 -4.58 14.18
C ARG A 364 -2.06 -3.79 15.01
N LEU A 365 -2.88 -4.52 15.77
CA LEU A 365 -3.76 -3.91 16.76
C LEU A 365 -2.92 -3.24 17.85
N SER A 366 -3.16 -1.95 18.05
CA SER A 366 -2.63 -1.22 19.21
C SER A 366 -3.36 -1.72 20.47
N SER A 367 -2.69 -1.72 21.62
CA SER A 367 -3.34 -2.01 22.92
C SER A 367 -4.31 -0.93 23.38
N GLU A 368 -4.40 0.20 22.68
CA GLU A 368 -5.23 1.36 23.00
C GLU A 368 -6.46 1.40 22.07
N ASN A 369 -7.63 0.99 22.57
CA ASN A 369 -9.00 1.33 22.14
C ASN A 369 -9.41 1.24 20.64
N HIS A 370 -8.60 0.68 19.75
CA HIS A 370 -8.95 0.55 18.33
C HIS A 370 -9.43 -0.88 18.00
N GLU A 371 -10.62 -0.98 17.41
CA GLU A 371 -11.21 -2.26 16.97
C GLU A 371 -10.47 -2.88 15.78
N GLU A 372 -9.68 -2.07 15.05
CA GLU A 372 -8.91 -2.48 13.88
C GLU A 372 -7.53 -1.79 13.82
N PRO A 373 -6.53 -2.34 13.09
CA PRO A 373 -5.24 -1.69 12.87
C PRO A 373 -5.36 -0.33 12.17
N LEU A 374 -4.45 0.60 12.50
CA LEU A 374 -4.45 1.95 11.94
C LEU A 374 -4.31 1.97 10.42
N LEU A 375 -3.48 1.08 9.85
CA LEU A 375 -3.31 0.94 8.41
C LEU A 375 -4.63 0.54 7.72
N THR A 376 -5.32 -0.47 8.26
CA THR A 376 -6.63 -0.92 7.74
C THR A 376 -7.63 0.22 7.76
N ARG A 377 -7.68 0.97 8.86
CA ARG A 377 -8.54 2.15 9.00
C ARG A 377 -8.23 3.23 7.99
N TYR A 378 -6.95 3.56 7.80
CA TYR A 378 -6.50 4.55 6.82
C TYR A 378 -6.89 4.17 5.39
N LEU A 379 -6.62 2.94 4.97
CA LEU A 379 -6.92 2.47 3.62
C LEU A 379 -8.43 2.48 3.37
N ARG A 380 -9.22 1.97 4.32
CA ARG A 380 -10.68 1.97 4.25
C ARG A 380 -11.27 3.38 4.13
N LEU A 381 -10.85 4.30 5.01
CA LEU A 381 -11.32 5.70 4.96
C LEU A 381 -10.87 6.38 3.66
N SER A 382 -9.66 6.13 3.18
CA SER A 382 -9.14 6.68 1.92
C SER A 382 -9.95 6.18 0.73
N ILE A 383 -10.27 4.90 0.66
CA ILE A 383 -11.11 4.32 -0.40
C ILE A 383 -12.49 4.96 -0.39
N ARG A 384 -13.13 5.14 0.79
CA ARG A 384 -14.43 5.82 0.89
C ARG A 384 -14.42 7.27 0.40
N LEU A 385 -13.29 7.97 0.49
CA LEU A 385 -13.15 9.32 -0.07
C LEU A 385 -13.22 9.34 -1.60
N LEU A 386 -13.10 8.20 -2.30
CA LEU A 386 -13.38 8.10 -3.74
C LEU A 386 -14.87 8.36 -4.06
N ALA A 387 -15.75 8.28 -3.07
CA ALA A 387 -17.17 8.61 -3.21
C ALA A 387 -17.51 10.04 -2.71
N CYS A 388 -16.53 10.80 -2.17
CA CYS A 388 -16.74 12.13 -1.59
C CYS A 388 -17.36 13.10 -2.59
N SER A 389 -18.34 13.93 -2.24
CA SER A 389 -19.05 14.82 -3.19
C SER A 389 -18.16 15.79 -3.98
N ASP A 390 -17.02 16.22 -3.40
CA ASP A 390 -16.06 17.12 -4.05
C ASP A 390 -15.15 16.36 -5.03
N VAL A 391 -15.22 16.73 -6.31
CA VAL A 391 -14.40 16.15 -7.40
C VAL A 391 -12.92 16.27 -7.10
N ARG A 392 -12.45 17.38 -6.52
CA ARG A 392 -11.03 17.61 -6.22
C ARG A 392 -10.50 16.57 -5.24
N VAL A 393 -11.33 16.20 -4.26
CA VAL A 393 -10.99 15.21 -3.22
C VAL A 393 -10.95 13.81 -3.82
N ARG A 394 -11.97 13.42 -4.58
CA ARG A 394 -12.00 12.11 -5.25
C ARG A 394 -10.82 11.91 -6.20
N GLU A 395 -10.56 12.90 -7.06
CA GLU A 395 -9.48 12.85 -8.05
C GLU A 395 -8.10 12.84 -7.37
N ALA A 396 -7.89 13.67 -6.34
CA ALA A 396 -6.65 13.67 -5.57
C ALA A 396 -6.44 12.35 -4.82
N THR A 397 -7.49 11.80 -4.20
CA THR A 397 -7.42 10.50 -3.52
C THR A 397 -7.04 9.40 -4.50
N ARG A 398 -7.67 9.36 -5.68
CA ARG A 398 -7.34 8.41 -6.74
C ARG A 398 -5.89 8.58 -7.21
N GLU A 399 -5.44 9.81 -7.49
CA GLU A 399 -4.04 10.09 -7.91
C GLU A 399 -3.04 9.59 -6.87
N ILE A 400 -3.28 9.87 -5.59
CA ILE A 400 -2.39 9.48 -4.48
C ILE A 400 -2.34 7.97 -4.32
N LEU A 401 -3.49 7.30 -4.24
CA LEU A 401 -3.54 5.84 -4.14
C LEU A 401 -2.92 5.16 -5.38
N THR A 402 -3.06 5.77 -6.55
CA THR A 402 -2.48 5.25 -7.80
C THR A 402 -0.98 5.52 -7.93
N THR A 403 -0.41 6.59 -7.38
CA THR A 403 0.97 7.01 -7.72
C THR A 403 1.93 7.10 -6.54
N GLU A 404 1.43 7.31 -5.32
CA GLU A 404 2.26 7.68 -4.17
C GLU A 404 2.42 6.57 -3.14
N VAL A 405 1.55 5.55 -3.20
CA VAL A 405 1.55 4.38 -2.31
C VAL A 405 2.87 3.61 -2.42
N SER A 406 3.45 3.29 -1.27
CA SER A 406 4.62 2.41 -1.18
C SER A 406 4.28 0.98 -1.63
N PRO A 407 5.15 0.28 -2.39
CA PRO A 407 4.88 -1.09 -2.87
C PRO A 407 4.52 -2.08 -1.75
N ALA A 408 5.10 -1.92 -0.56
CA ALA A 408 4.78 -2.74 0.62
C ALA A 408 3.29 -2.66 1.04
N LEU A 409 2.56 -1.63 0.58
CA LEU A 409 1.14 -1.44 0.85
C LEU A 409 0.22 -1.91 -0.28
N PHE A 410 0.74 -2.44 -1.40
CA PHE A 410 -0.12 -2.90 -2.50
C PHE A 410 -1.05 -4.02 -2.07
N GLN A 411 -0.55 -5.03 -1.36
CA GLN A 411 -1.37 -6.15 -0.89
C GLN A 411 -2.51 -5.70 0.05
N PRO A 412 -2.26 -4.93 1.14
CA PRO A 412 -3.35 -4.45 1.98
C PRO A 412 -4.28 -3.47 1.25
N LEU A 413 -3.79 -2.69 0.28
CA LEU A 413 -4.63 -1.82 -0.54
C LEU A 413 -5.59 -2.61 -1.43
N PHE A 414 -5.11 -3.66 -2.12
CA PHE A 414 -5.97 -4.53 -2.94
C PHE A 414 -7.05 -5.19 -2.08
N ARG A 415 -6.70 -5.72 -0.91
CA ARG A 415 -7.68 -6.32 0.02
C ARG A 415 -8.70 -5.31 0.54
N ALA A 416 -8.26 -4.10 0.88
CA ALA A 416 -9.17 -3.05 1.31
C ALA A 416 -10.13 -2.64 0.17
N LEU A 417 -9.64 -2.58 -1.08
CA LEU A 417 -10.47 -2.33 -2.26
C LEU A 417 -11.49 -3.45 -2.48
N GLU A 418 -11.08 -4.71 -2.42
CA GLU A 418 -11.97 -5.87 -2.51
C GLU A 418 -13.10 -5.77 -1.48
N SER A 419 -12.76 -5.52 -0.21
CA SER A 419 -13.76 -5.44 0.87
C SER A 419 -14.78 -4.31 0.70
N GLU A 420 -14.37 -3.12 0.23
CA GLU A 420 -15.30 -2.01 0.02
C GLU A 420 -16.09 -2.17 -1.29
N LEU A 421 -15.56 -2.89 -2.29
CA LEU A 421 -16.28 -3.25 -3.50
C LEU A 421 -17.32 -4.34 -3.25
N GLU A 422 -17.05 -5.31 -2.38
CA GLU A 422 -18.06 -6.29 -1.95
C GLU A 422 -19.29 -5.60 -1.33
N ILE A 423 -19.07 -4.55 -0.52
CA ILE A 423 -20.16 -3.75 0.07
C ILE A 423 -20.97 -3.02 -1.03
N LEU A 424 -20.28 -2.46 -2.04
CA LEU A 424 -20.91 -1.84 -3.20
C LEU A 424 -21.77 -2.85 -3.96
N PHE A 425 -21.21 -4.01 -4.32
CA PHE A 425 -21.89 -5.02 -5.13
C PHE A 425 -23.03 -5.72 -4.39
N ALA A 426 -22.99 -5.77 -3.06
CA ALA A 426 -24.11 -6.22 -2.23
C ALA A 426 -25.32 -5.27 -2.22
N GLY A 427 -25.23 -4.08 -2.84
CA GLY A 427 -26.31 -3.09 -2.91
C GLY A 427 -26.66 -2.46 -1.56
N SER A 428 -25.73 -2.49 -0.59
CA SER A 428 -25.96 -2.01 0.78
C SER A 428 -25.87 -0.48 0.94
N LEU A 429 -25.45 0.25 -0.10
CA LEU A 429 -25.23 1.70 -0.05
C LEU A 429 -26.44 2.52 -0.55
N ALA A 430 -27.31 1.95 -1.39
CA ALA A 430 -28.47 2.65 -1.97
C ALA A 430 -29.82 2.34 -1.28
N LEU A 431 -30.20 3.19 -0.33
CA LEU A 431 -31.60 3.29 0.17
C LEU A 431 -32.38 4.48 -0.46
N SER A 432 -31.75 5.28 -1.34
CA SER A 432 -32.29 6.51 -1.94
C SER A 432 -31.72 6.73 -3.35
N GLU A 433 -32.40 7.51 -4.21
CA GLU A 433 -31.89 7.89 -5.55
C GLU A 433 -30.55 8.62 -5.48
N SER A 434 -30.37 9.50 -4.48
CA SER A 434 -29.08 10.15 -4.21
C SER A 434 -27.95 9.17 -3.83
N GLY A 435 -28.30 8.00 -3.28
CA GLY A 435 -27.33 6.93 -2.97
C GLY A 435 -26.81 6.25 -4.23
N ARG A 436 -27.64 6.12 -5.28
CA ARG A 436 -27.22 5.50 -6.54
C ARG A 436 -26.19 6.33 -7.31
N ASP A 437 -26.31 7.65 -7.29
CA ASP A 437 -25.31 8.53 -7.90
C ASP A 437 -23.94 8.37 -7.22
N ILE A 438 -23.93 8.21 -5.89
CA ILE A 438 -22.71 7.97 -5.11
C ILE A 438 -22.09 6.61 -5.46
N GLU A 439 -22.90 5.55 -5.59
CA GLU A 439 -22.45 4.23 -6.02
C GLU A 439 -21.81 4.25 -7.42
N VAL A 440 -22.43 4.96 -8.38
CA VAL A 440 -21.88 5.11 -9.75
C VAL A 440 -20.56 5.87 -9.74
N ILE A 441 -20.48 6.97 -8.98
CA ILE A 441 -19.23 7.74 -8.82
C ILE A 441 -18.14 6.86 -8.19
N PHE A 442 -18.49 6.13 -7.13
CA PHE A 442 -17.55 5.24 -6.46
C PHE A 442 -17.05 4.14 -7.40
N ALA A 443 -17.93 3.53 -8.19
CA ALA A 443 -17.58 2.54 -9.19
C ALA A 443 -16.64 3.11 -10.28
N GLU A 444 -16.88 4.33 -10.76
CA GLU A 444 -16.02 5.00 -11.75
C GLU A 444 -14.59 5.19 -11.21
N GLN A 445 -14.50 5.68 -9.97
CA GLN A 445 -13.25 6.04 -9.33
C GLN A 445 -12.42 4.80 -8.95
N THR A 446 -13.08 3.75 -8.44
CA THR A 446 -12.43 2.48 -8.07
C THR A 446 -12.01 1.67 -9.28
N ALA A 447 -12.82 1.60 -10.36
CA ALA A 447 -12.41 0.94 -11.60
C ALA A 447 -11.16 1.62 -12.21
N SER A 448 -11.12 2.95 -12.18
CA SER A 448 -9.97 3.72 -12.65
C SER A 448 -8.72 3.54 -11.76
N LEU A 449 -8.91 3.47 -10.43
CA LEU A 449 -7.83 3.19 -9.48
C LEU A 449 -7.25 1.78 -9.68
N LEU A 450 -8.09 0.75 -9.75
CA LEU A 450 -7.65 -0.63 -9.96
C LEU A 450 -6.86 -0.76 -11.26
N ARG A 451 -7.34 -0.16 -12.35
CA ARG A 451 -6.60 -0.11 -13.62
C ARG A 451 -5.21 0.50 -13.42
N GLY A 452 -5.13 1.66 -12.79
CA GLY A 452 -3.85 2.35 -12.55
C GLY A 452 -2.89 1.57 -11.67
N LEU A 453 -3.40 0.83 -10.67
CA LEU A 453 -2.59 -0.06 -9.83
C LEU A 453 -2.05 -1.25 -10.63
N ILE A 454 -2.90 -1.90 -11.44
CA ILE A 454 -2.51 -3.04 -12.29
C ILE A 454 -1.43 -2.64 -13.30
N GLU A 455 -1.56 -1.45 -13.90
CA GLU A 455 -0.57 -0.92 -14.85
C GLU A 455 0.79 -0.60 -14.21
N ARG A 456 0.87 -0.54 -12.87
CA ARG A 456 2.11 -0.29 -12.12
C ARG A 456 2.78 -1.55 -11.55
N LEU A 457 2.21 -2.73 -11.76
CA LEU A 457 2.74 -3.98 -11.20
C LEU A 457 3.97 -4.46 -11.98
N ASP A 458 5.14 -3.87 -11.70
CA ASP A 458 6.34 -4.10 -12.51
C ASP A 458 7.28 -5.15 -11.91
N THR A 459 7.24 -5.36 -10.58
CA THR A 459 8.09 -6.34 -9.91
C THR A 459 7.34 -7.64 -9.56
N PRO A 460 8.03 -8.79 -9.43
CA PRO A 460 7.41 -10.04 -8.99
C PRO A 460 6.71 -9.93 -7.62
N ALA A 461 7.23 -9.08 -6.73
CA ALA A 461 6.62 -8.81 -5.43
C ALA A 461 5.27 -8.08 -5.59
N ASP A 462 5.19 -7.12 -6.51
CA ASP A 462 3.94 -6.39 -6.81
C ASP A 462 2.88 -7.34 -7.39
N LEU A 463 3.28 -8.24 -8.28
CA LEU A 463 2.41 -9.26 -8.85
C LEU A 463 1.91 -10.24 -7.77
N GLY A 464 2.79 -10.65 -6.85
CA GLY A 464 2.43 -11.43 -5.67
C GLY A 464 1.40 -10.71 -4.79
N ALA A 465 1.57 -9.40 -4.58
CA ALA A 465 0.60 -8.59 -3.84
C ALA A 465 -0.78 -8.54 -4.51
N ALA A 466 -0.83 -8.38 -5.84
CA ALA A 466 -2.08 -8.38 -6.60
C ALA A 466 -2.79 -9.74 -6.61
N SER A 467 -2.04 -10.85 -6.52
CA SER A 467 -2.60 -12.21 -6.44
C SER A 467 -3.39 -12.49 -5.16
N SER A 468 -3.34 -11.58 -4.17
CA SER A 468 -4.12 -11.68 -2.94
C SER A 468 -5.62 -11.48 -3.12
N VAL A 469 -6.05 -11.03 -4.31
CA VAL A 469 -7.43 -10.67 -4.67
C VAL A 469 -7.77 -11.25 -6.04
N HIS A 470 -9.03 -11.66 -6.24
CA HIS A 470 -9.46 -12.23 -7.51
C HIS A 470 -9.84 -11.14 -8.54
N LEU A 471 -8.85 -10.48 -9.14
CA LEU A 471 -9.07 -9.35 -10.07
C LEU A 471 -10.00 -9.66 -11.25
N GLY A 472 -9.95 -10.88 -11.80
CA GLY A 472 -10.88 -11.31 -12.85
C GLY A 472 -12.34 -11.34 -12.39
N ALA A 473 -12.61 -11.87 -11.20
CA ALA A 473 -13.95 -11.92 -10.61
C ALA A 473 -14.45 -10.52 -10.24
N LEU A 474 -13.60 -9.68 -9.63
CA LEU A 474 -13.94 -8.28 -9.35
C LEU A 474 -14.32 -7.52 -10.63
N THR A 475 -13.57 -7.71 -11.72
CA THR A 475 -13.89 -7.08 -13.02
C THR A 475 -15.26 -7.52 -13.54
N LEU A 476 -15.60 -8.80 -13.33
CA LEU A 476 -16.91 -9.36 -13.69
C LEU A 476 -18.03 -8.85 -12.78
N ASP A 477 -17.77 -8.68 -11.48
CA ASP A 477 -18.74 -8.12 -10.54
C ASP A 477 -19.05 -6.65 -10.84
N PHE A 478 -18.06 -5.86 -11.30
CA PHE A 478 -18.31 -4.55 -11.90
C PHE A 478 -19.27 -4.62 -13.09
N ALA A 479 -19.05 -5.56 -14.02
CA ALA A 479 -19.90 -5.69 -15.20
C ALA A 479 -21.35 -6.05 -14.81
N ARG A 480 -21.52 -7.03 -13.91
CA ARG A 480 -22.84 -7.43 -13.37
C ARG A 480 -23.53 -6.29 -12.63
N PHE A 481 -22.79 -5.53 -11.83
CA PHE A 481 -23.31 -4.35 -11.15
C PHE A 481 -23.83 -3.32 -12.16
N LEU A 482 -23.07 -3.00 -13.21
CA LEU A 482 -23.49 -2.04 -14.23
C LEU A 482 -24.68 -2.52 -15.07
N ASP A 483 -24.78 -3.83 -15.34
CA ASP A 483 -25.92 -4.43 -16.05
C ASP A 483 -27.22 -4.36 -15.23
N SER A 484 -27.12 -4.21 -13.89
CA SER A 484 -28.28 -4.04 -13.02
C SER A 484 -28.81 -2.60 -12.95
N LEU A 485 -28.04 -1.63 -13.44
CA LEU A 485 -28.37 -0.20 -13.37
C LEU A 485 -29.13 0.28 -14.61
N ASN A 486 -29.91 1.35 -14.45
CA ASN A 486 -30.56 2.03 -15.57
C ASN A 486 -29.53 2.73 -16.47
N GLU A 487 -29.75 2.69 -17.78
CA GLU A 487 -28.87 3.35 -18.75
C GLU A 487 -28.88 4.88 -18.57
N THR A 488 -27.72 5.43 -18.19
CA THR A 488 -27.46 6.86 -18.07
C THR A 488 -26.08 7.18 -18.63
N THR A 489 -25.82 8.45 -18.97
CA THR A 489 -24.49 8.87 -19.46
C THR A 489 -23.38 8.65 -18.42
N ALA A 490 -23.72 8.70 -17.12
CA ALA A 490 -22.79 8.35 -16.04
C ALA A 490 -22.44 6.85 -16.07
N VAL A 491 -23.45 5.97 -16.16
CA VAL A 491 -23.24 4.51 -16.29
C VAL A 491 -22.42 4.16 -17.53
N GLN A 492 -22.68 4.80 -18.67
CA GLN A 492 -21.86 4.62 -19.89
C GLN A 492 -20.39 5.00 -19.68
N ARG A 493 -20.11 6.08 -18.93
CA ARG A 493 -18.73 6.44 -18.57
C ARG A 493 -18.09 5.39 -17.69
N VAL A 494 -18.81 4.82 -16.73
CA VAL A 494 -18.28 3.72 -15.90
C VAL A 494 -18.03 2.46 -16.73
N LYS A 495 -18.93 2.10 -17.66
CA LYS A 495 -18.71 1.00 -18.62
C LYS A 495 -17.41 1.19 -19.42
N ILE A 496 -17.12 2.41 -19.88
CA ILE A 496 -15.82 2.74 -20.51
C ILE A 496 -14.64 2.44 -19.56
N LYS A 497 -14.73 2.84 -18.28
CA LYS A 497 -13.66 2.56 -17.29
C LYS A 497 -13.50 1.06 -17.03
N VAL A 498 -14.59 0.31 -16.95
CA VAL A 498 -14.58 -1.15 -16.74
C VAL A 498 -14.01 -1.87 -17.97
N CYS A 499 -14.30 -1.42 -19.19
CA CYS A 499 -13.64 -1.92 -20.41
C CYS A 499 -12.12 -1.74 -20.33
N HIS A 500 -11.64 -0.56 -19.93
CA HIS A 500 -10.20 -0.31 -19.76
C HIS A 500 -9.58 -1.14 -18.62
N LEU A 501 -10.32 -1.39 -17.53
CA LEU A 501 -9.89 -2.29 -16.45
C LEU A 501 -9.75 -3.72 -16.97
N CYS A 502 -10.76 -4.21 -17.70
CA CYS A 502 -10.77 -5.53 -18.31
C CYS A 502 -9.58 -5.73 -19.26
N GLU A 503 -9.26 -4.71 -20.08
CA GLU A 503 -8.07 -4.69 -20.93
C GLU A 503 -6.79 -4.83 -20.10
N ALA A 504 -6.63 -4.04 -19.03
CA ALA A 504 -5.44 -4.07 -18.18
C ALA A 504 -5.26 -5.43 -17.45
N VAL A 505 -6.34 -6.02 -16.94
CA VAL A 505 -6.32 -7.36 -16.30
C VAL A 505 -5.93 -8.42 -17.33
N THR A 506 -6.56 -8.42 -18.51
CA THR A 506 -6.35 -9.46 -19.52
C THR A 506 -4.93 -9.40 -20.11
N LYS A 507 -4.37 -8.20 -20.31
CA LYS A 507 -2.99 -8.03 -20.79
C LYS A 507 -1.93 -8.56 -19.82
N ARG A 508 -2.23 -8.61 -18.53
CA ARG A 508 -1.33 -9.13 -17.49
C ARG A 508 -1.75 -10.51 -16.97
N LYS A 509 -2.64 -11.23 -17.65
CA LYS A 509 -3.22 -12.51 -17.19
C LYS A 509 -2.18 -13.58 -16.85
N GLU A 510 -1.05 -13.61 -17.57
CA GLU A 510 0.05 -14.56 -17.34
C GLU A 510 0.73 -14.35 -15.98
N TYR A 511 0.57 -13.16 -15.40
CA TYR A 511 1.20 -12.78 -14.13
C TYR A 511 0.22 -12.69 -12.95
N LEU A 512 -1.10 -12.65 -13.21
CA LEU A 512 -2.13 -12.42 -12.20
C LEU A 512 -2.78 -13.71 -11.64
N ASN A 513 -2.33 -14.89 -12.08
CA ASN A 513 -2.85 -16.20 -11.65
C ASN A 513 -4.39 -16.26 -11.56
N LEU A 514 -5.06 -15.87 -12.67
CA LEU A 514 -6.51 -15.77 -12.73
C LEU A 514 -7.15 -17.16 -12.59
N ARG A 515 -7.99 -17.34 -11.56
CA ARG A 515 -8.79 -18.57 -11.39
C ARG A 515 -10.01 -18.48 -12.30
N ASP A 516 -10.48 -19.63 -12.79
CA ASP A 516 -11.64 -19.73 -13.68
C ASP A 516 -11.59 -18.78 -14.90
N ASP A 517 -10.39 -18.48 -15.43
CA ASP A 517 -10.16 -17.47 -16.48
C ASP A 517 -11.11 -17.63 -17.67
N VAL A 518 -11.22 -18.85 -18.19
CA VAL A 518 -12.06 -19.15 -19.36
C VAL A 518 -13.53 -18.82 -19.07
N ARG A 519 -14.04 -19.21 -17.90
CA ARG A 519 -15.44 -18.97 -17.51
C ARG A 519 -15.70 -17.48 -17.30
N ILE A 520 -14.83 -16.80 -16.57
CA ILE A 520 -14.94 -15.37 -16.29
C ILE A 520 -14.88 -14.57 -17.58
N ARG A 521 -13.97 -14.90 -18.50
CA ARG A 521 -13.86 -14.23 -19.81
C ARG A 521 -15.07 -14.46 -20.70
N ASN A 522 -15.70 -15.64 -20.66
CA ASN A 522 -16.97 -15.87 -21.38
C ASN A 522 -18.10 -14.99 -20.82
N GLN A 523 -18.21 -14.82 -19.51
CA GLN A 523 -19.24 -13.95 -18.91
C GLN A 523 -18.96 -12.47 -19.15
N LEU A 524 -17.69 -12.04 -19.07
CA LEU A 524 -17.28 -10.69 -19.44
C LEU A 524 -17.52 -10.39 -20.93
N LEU A 525 -17.25 -11.37 -21.81
CA LEU A 525 -17.57 -11.28 -23.24
C LEU A 525 -19.06 -11.01 -23.44
N GLU A 526 -19.94 -11.75 -22.75
CA GLU A 526 -21.38 -11.60 -22.84
C GLU A 526 -21.85 -10.21 -22.40
N SER A 527 -21.45 -9.75 -21.20
CA SER A 527 -21.81 -8.41 -20.69
C SER A 527 -21.29 -7.28 -21.59
N ILE A 528 -20.00 -7.28 -21.94
CA ILE A 528 -19.39 -6.20 -22.74
C ILE A 528 -19.95 -6.19 -24.16
N PHE A 529 -20.25 -7.35 -24.74
CA PHE A 529 -20.94 -7.44 -26.03
C PHE A 529 -22.36 -6.88 -25.96
N GLY A 530 -23.04 -7.01 -24.82
CA GLY A 530 -24.33 -6.40 -24.54
C GLY A 530 -24.30 -4.86 -24.57
N TRP A 531 -23.17 -4.24 -24.24
CA TRP A 531 -23.03 -2.78 -24.18
C TRP A 531 -22.86 -2.09 -25.54
N LEU A 532 -22.54 -2.84 -26.60
CA LEU A 532 -22.42 -2.31 -27.95
C LEU A 532 -23.79 -1.82 -28.46
N ALA A 533 -23.80 -0.66 -29.11
CA ALA A 533 -25.01 -0.15 -29.76
C ALA A 533 -25.57 -1.17 -30.77
N ASP A 534 -26.90 -1.29 -30.87
CA ASP A 534 -27.53 -2.09 -31.92
C ASP A 534 -27.54 -1.30 -33.24
N PRO A 535 -26.86 -1.77 -34.30
CA PRO A 535 -26.87 -1.11 -35.61
C PRO A 535 -28.27 -1.03 -36.24
N ARG A 536 -29.23 -1.86 -35.78
CA ARG A 536 -30.59 -1.98 -36.31
C ARG A 536 -31.66 -1.34 -35.43
N GLY A 537 -31.28 -0.73 -34.31
CA GLY A 537 -32.22 -0.13 -33.37
C GLY A 537 -32.97 1.07 -33.97
N THR A 538 -34.29 0.97 -34.07
CA THR A 538 -35.17 2.12 -34.32
C THR A 538 -34.97 3.15 -33.22
N ARG A 539 -34.37 4.29 -33.57
CA ARG A 539 -34.22 5.44 -32.68
C ARG A 539 -35.60 5.92 -32.25
N HIS A 540 -36.02 5.58 -31.03
CA HIS A 540 -37.15 6.24 -30.40
C HIS A 540 -36.69 7.62 -29.96
N ASP A 541 -37.10 8.65 -30.71
CA ASP A 541 -37.05 10.05 -30.29
C ASP A 541 -37.87 10.23 -29.01
N THR A 542 -37.22 10.10 -27.86
CA THR A 542 -37.76 10.62 -26.59
C THR A 542 -37.06 11.94 -26.30
N GLY A 543 -37.83 13.01 -26.44
CA GLY A 543 -37.37 14.39 -26.37
C GLY A 543 -36.83 14.81 -25.00
N SER A 544 -35.59 14.45 -24.67
CA SER A 544 -34.81 15.06 -23.60
C SER A 544 -33.76 16.01 -24.17
N GLN A 545 -33.80 17.25 -23.70
CA GLN A 545 -32.91 18.36 -24.07
C GLN A 545 -31.46 18.20 -23.55
N VAL A 546 -30.86 17.02 -23.69
CA VAL A 546 -29.39 16.87 -23.66
C VAL A 546 -28.94 17.00 -25.11
N ARG A 547 -27.91 17.81 -25.38
CA ARG A 547 -27.38 17.98 -26.75
C ARG A 547 -27.15 16.58 -27.35
N PRO A 548 -27.92 16.15 -28.38
CA PRO A 548 -27.88 14.79 -28.89
C PRO A 548 -26.47 14.36 -29.32
N ASP A 549 -25.62 15.34 -29.64
CA ASP A 549 -24.22 15.18 -29.99
C ASP A 549 -23.34 14.62 -28.85
N GLU A 550 -23.60 14.95 -27.57
CA GLU A 550 -22.76 14.47 -26.45
C GLU A 550 -23.03 13.00 -26.12
N SER A 551 -24.31 12.60 -26.10
CA SER A 551 -24.71 11.19 -25.88
C SER A 551 -24.18 10.28 -26.99
N LEU A 552 -24.24 10.73 -28.25
CA LEU A 552 -23.66 10.01 -29.38
C LEU A 552 -22.14 9.89 -29.26
N ARG A 553 -21.45 10.93 -28.79
CA ARG A 553 -19.99 10.90 -28.61
C ARG A 553 -19.59 9.91 -27.53
N ILE A 554 -20.28 9.90 -26.39
CA ILE A 554 -20.04 8.95 -25.29
C ILE A 554 -20.32 7.52 -25.75
N GLN A 555 -21.39 7.28 -26.53
CA GLN A 555 -21.66 5.95 -27.08
C GLN A 555 -20.54 5.48 -28.02
N ARG A 556 -20.00 6.36 -28.87
CA ARG A 556 -18.86 6.00 -29.74
C ARG A 556 -17.60 5.67 -28.95
N ASP A 557 -17.33 6.42 -27.90
CA ASP A 557 -16.21 6.14 -26.99
C ASP A 557 -16.41 4.80 -26.26
N LEU A 558 -17.65 4.49 -25.86
CA LEU A 558 -18.04 3.20 -25.29
C LEU A 558 -17.87 2.06 -26.27
N ASP A 559 -18.40 2.17 -27.50
CA ASP A 559 -18.28 1.13 -28.52
C ASP A 559 -16.80 0.82 -28.81
N LYS A 560 -15.96 1.85 -28.90
CA LYS A 560 -14.52 1.70 -29.09
C LYS A 560 -13.84 1.03 -27.90
N ALA A 561 -14.19 1.41 -26.67
CA ALA A 561 -13.65 0.79 -25.46
C ALA A 561 -14.08 -0.68 -25.35
N CYS A 562 -15.34 -1.00 -25.65
CA CYS A 562 -15.84 -2.37 -25.74
C CYS A 562 -15.04 -3.18 -26.76
N LEU A 563 -14.85 -2.68 -27.98
CA LEU A 563 -14.09 -3.40 -29.02
C LEU A 563 -12.64 -3.65 -28.61
N ARG A 564 -11.96 -2.70 -27.94
CA ARG A 564 -10.61 -2.92 -27.40
C ARG A 564 -10.59 -4.03 -26.33
N ALA A 565 -11.52 -4.00 -25.38
CA ALA A 565 -11.64 -5.04 -24.36
C ALA A 565 -11.96 -6.41 -24.97
N LEU A 566 -12.90 -6.46 -25.93
CA LEU A 566 -13.32 -7.67 -26.63
C LEU A 566 -12.19 -8.27 -27.48
N ALA A 567 -11.34 -7.45 -28.09
CA ALA A 567 -10.18 -7.93 -28.85
C ALA A 567 -9.21 -8.71 -27.95
N GLU A 568 -8.96 -8.25 -26.73
CA GLU A 568 -8.14 -8.95 -25.74
C GLU A 568 -8.87 -10.17 -25.16
N LEU A 569 -10.15 -10.03 -24.80
CA LEU A 569 -10.94 -11.10 -24.21
C LEU A 569 -11.14 -12.29 -25.14
N THR A 570 -11.20 -12.09 -26.45
CA THR A 570 -11.43 -13.19 -27.42
C THR A 570 -10.17 -13.97 -27.75
N LEU A 571 -8.98 -13.47 -27.40
CA LEU A 571 -7.70 -14.11 -27.73
C LEU A 571 -7.55 -15.46 -27.02
N ARG A 572 -7.55 -16.57 -27.80
CA ARG A 572 -7.50 -17.96 -27.27
C ARG A 572 -8.65 -18.26 -26.29
N LEU A 573 -9.85 -17.72 -26.53
CA LEU A 573 -11.03 -17.99 -25.71
C LEU A 573 -11.93 -19.05 -26.36
N PRO A 574 -11.97 -20.30 -25.85
CA PRO A 574 -12.99 -21.25 -26.24
C PRO A 574 -14.34 -20.80 -25.67
N LEU A 575 -15.35 -20.73 -26.52
CA LEU A 575 -16.71 -20.38 -26.11
C LEU A 575 -17.30 -21.52 -25.28
N GLN A 576 -17.85 -21.17 -24.12
CA GLN A 576 -18.48 -22.12 -23.19
C GLN A 576 -19.89 -21.65 -22.83
N PRO A 577 -20.94 -22.45 -23.11
CA PRO A 577 -22.28 -22.18 -22.60
C PRO A 577 -22.36 -22.41 -21.09
N ALA A 578 -23.37 -21.82 -20.43
CA ALA A 578 -23.60 -21.97 -18.99
C ALA A 578 -23.87 -23.45 -18.58
N GLU A 579 -23.47 -23.83 -17.35
CA GLU A 579 -23.42 -25.23 -16.86
C GLU A 579 -24.77 -25.99 -16.95
N GLY A 580 -24.68 -27.32 -17.14
CA GLY A 580 -25.79 -28.26 -16.91
C GLY A 580 -26.30 -29.08 -18.10
N GLN A 581 -25.55 -29.18 -19.21
CA GLN A 581 -26.02 -29.87 -20.43
C GLN A 581 -25.09 -30.99 -20.89
N SER A 582 -25.66 -31.97 -21.61
CA SER A 582 -24.89 -33.05 -22.24
C SER A 582 -23.94 -32.51 -23.31
N ASP A 583 -22.83 -33.22 -23.56
CA ASP A 583 -21.77 -32.81 -24.51
C ASP A 583 -22.29 -32.40 -25.90
N ALA A 584 -23.33 -33.09 -26.40
CA ALA A 584 -23.97 -32.76 -27.68
C ALA A 584 -24.78 -31.45 -27.64
N GLY A 585 -25.46 -31.16 -26.53
CA GLY A 585 -26.18 -29.89 -26.34
C GLY A 585 -25.23 -28.70 -26.18
N ALA A 586 -24.08 -28.93 -25.53
CA ALA A 586 -23.05 -27.92 -25.36
C ALA A 586 -22.43 -27.48 -26.71
N SER A 587 -22.17 -28.41 -27.63
CA SER A 587 -21.64 -28.08 -28.96
C SER A 587 -22.60 -27.25 -29.82
N GLU A 588 -23.90 -27.52 -29.74
CA GLU A 588 -24.92 -26.77 -30.49
C GLU A 588 -25.09 -25.35 -29.91
N LEU A 589 -25.10 -25.21 -28.59
CA LEU A 589 -25.12 -23.88 -27.96
C LEU A 589 -23.86 -23.08 -28.27
N LYS A 590 -22.68 -23.71 -28.25
CA LYS A 590 -21.42 -23.09 -28.68
C LYS A 590 -21.53 -22.56 -30.13
N SER A 591 -22.15 -23.35 -31.02
CA SER A 591 -22.44 -22.96 -32.41
C SER A 591 -23.32 -21.71 -32.49
N GLN A 592 -24.39 -21.67 -31.70
CA GLN A 592 -25.32 -20.56 -31.67
C GLN A 592 -24.68 -19.29 -31.12
N MET A 593 -23.90 -19.40 -30.03
CA MET A 593 -23.13 -18.29 -29.46
C MET A 593 -22.12 -17.74 -30.48
N PHE A 594 -21.35 -18.63 -31.13
CA PHE A 594 -20.42 -18.22 -32.17
C PHE A 594 -21.13 -17.45 -33.28
N LEU A 595 -22.23 -17.99 -33.82
CA LEU A 595 -22.98 -17.37 -34.90
C LEU A 595 -23.55 -16.00 -34.48
N GLN A 596 -24.04 -15.88 -33.25
CA GLN A 596 -24.56 -14.63 -32.68
C GLN A 596 -23.49 -13.54 -32.63
N TYR A 597 -22.34 -13.83 -32.00
CA TYR A 597 -21.24 -12.88 -31.90
C TYR A 597 -20.68 -12.52 -33.28
N PHE A 598 -20.37 -13.55 -34.08
CA PHE A 598 -19.75 -13.39 -35.39
C PHE A 598 -20.61 -12.56 -36.34
N THR A 599 -21.92 -12.82 -36.41
CA THR A 599 -22.84 -12.07 -37.27
C THR A 599 -22.98 -10.62 -36.83
N ARG A 600 -23.01 -10.33 -35.53
CA ARG A 600 -23.12 -8.95 -35.03
C ARG A 600 -21.85 -8.15 -35.33
N PHE A 601 -20.66 -8.72 -35.11
CA PHE A 601 -19.40 -8.06 -35.48
C PHE A 601 -19.26 -7.86 -36.98
N LEU A 602 -19.72 -8.83 -37.79
CA LEU A 602 -19.81 -8.65 -39.25
C LEU A 602 -20.72 -7.47 -39.62
N SER A 603 -21.88 -7.35 -38.95
CA SER A 603 -22.80 -6.24 -39.22
C SER A 603 -22.23 -4.87 -38.85
N LEU A 604 -21.43 -4.79 -37.77
CA LEU A 604 -20.72 -3.57 -37.38
C LEU A 604 -19.67 -3.17 -38.42
N LEU A 605 -18.91 -4.16 -38.92
CA LEU A 605 -17.96 -3.95 -40.01
C LEU A 605 -18.65 -3.41 -41.27
N ASN A 606 -19.82 -3.96 -41.62
CA ASN A 606 -20.59 -3.56 -42.81
C ASN A 606 -21.14 -2.13 -42.73
N HIS A 607 -21.57 -1.70 -41.54
CA HIS A 607 -22.16 -0.38 -41.34
C HIS A 607 -21.11 0.73 -41.51
N GLU A 608 -19.91 0.55 -40.93
CA GLU A 608 -18.85 1.55 -41.02
C GLU A 608 -18.18 1.63 -42.40
N THR A 609 -18.05 0.50 -43.12
CA THR A 609 -17.62 0.54 -44.52
C THR A 609 -18.58 1.33 -45.40
N SER A 610 -19.88 1.30 -45.09
CA SER A 610 -20.88 2.08 -45.83
C SER A 610 -20.87 3.58 -45.49
N GLU A 611 -20.49 3.99 -44.27
CA GLU A 611 -20.42 5.41 -43.90
C GLU A 611 -19.21 6.14 -44.49
N LEU A 612 -18.10 5.41 -44.72
CA LEU A 612 -16.89 5.93 -45.37
C LEU A 612 -17.12 6.34 -46.83
N GLY A 613 -18.13 5.78 -47.49
CA GLY A 613 -18.49 6.10 -48.88
C GLY A 613 -19.28 7.40 -49.08
N THR A 614 -19.79 8.04 -48.03
CA THR A 614 -20.83 9.08 -48.16
C THR A 614 -20.49 10.45 -47.58
N LYS A 615 -19.28 10.67 -47.03
CA LYS A 615 -18.87 11.98 -46.47
C LYS A 615 -17.53 12.47 -47.02
N GLU A 616 -17.54 12.98 -48.25
CA GLU A 616 -16.47 13.83 -48.78
C GLU A 616 -16.60 15.28 -48.25
N ILE A 617 -16.17 15.55 -47.00
CA ILE A 617 -15.69 16.89 -46.60
C ILE A 617 -14.59 16.73 -45.54
N PRO A 618 -13.31 16.98 -45.85
CA PRO A 618 -12.25 16.96 -44.85
C PRO A 618 -12.25 18.28 -44.06
N GLN A 619 -12.74 18.26 -42.82
CA GLN A 619 -12.40 19.30 -41.85
C GLN A 619 -11.11 18.92 -41.11
N PRO A 620 -10.11 19.82 -41.02
CA PRO A 620 -8.84 19.52 -40.38
C PRO A 620 -9.01 19.64 -38.87
N VAL A 621 -9.35 18.55 -38.19
CA VAL A 621 -9.18 18.45 -36.74
C VAL A 621 -7.87 17.75 -36.47
N VAL A 622 -6.97 18.45 -35.77
CA VAL A 622 -5.68 17.96 -35.30
C VAL A 622 -5.90 16.68 -34.48
N ALA A 623 -5.76 15.53 -35.12
CA ALA A 623 -5.77 14.23 -34.47
C ALA A 623 -4.46 14.09 -33.69
N LEU A 624 -4.53 14.32 -32.38
CA LEU A 624 -3.59 13.74 -31.43
C LEU A 624 -3.50 12.24 -31.73
N ARG A 625 -2.28 11.76 -31.98
CA ARG A 625 -1.95 10.37 -32.33
C ARG A 625 -2.68 9.40 -31.39
N ASP A 626 -3.71 8.74 -31.93
CA ASP A 626 -4.51 7.75 -31.23
C ASP A 626 -3.87 6.37 -31.47
N GLU A 627 -3.11 5.89 -30.49
CA GLU A 627 -2.30 4.66 -30.58
C GLU A 627 -3.11 3.35 -30.52
N GLY A 628 -4.44 3.39 -30.45
CA GLY A 628 -5.25 2.17 -30.47
C GLY A 628 -6.12 2.13 -31.73
N GLY A 629 -5.84 1.13 -32.58
CA GLY A 629 -6.33 0.97 -33.96
C GLY A 629 -7.81 1.30 -34.24
N SER A 630 -8.10 1.46 -35.52
CA SER A 630 -9.43 1.82 -36.00
C SER A 630 -10.49 0.77 -35.64
N THR A 631 -11.75 1.18 -35.45
CA THR A 631 -12.91 0.29 -35.22
C THR A 631 -12.96 -0.94 -36.15
N PRO A 632 -12.75 -0.82 -37.48
CA PRO A 632 -12.72 -1.98 -38.37
C PRO A 632 -11.53 -2.91 -38.10
N GLU A 633 -10.37 -2.40 -37.71
CA GLU A 633 -9.21 -3.22 -37.35
C GLU A 633 -9.48 -4.03 -36.08
N LEU A 634 -10.04 -3.40 -35.05
CA LEU A 634 -10.44 -4.11 -33.81
C LEU A 634 -11.49 -5.18 -34.11
N THR A 635 -12.47 -4.89 -34.97
CA THR A 635 -13.49 -5.85 -35.38
C THR A 635 -12.88 -7.04 -36.13
N ILE A 636 -11.92 -6.79 -37.04
CA ILE A 636 -11.17 -7.84 -37.73
C ILE A 636 -10.37 -8.69 -36.73
N ILE A 637 -9.73 -8.08 -35.73
CA ILE A 637 -9.01 -8.82 -34.67
C ILE A 637 -9.97 -9.72 -33.88
N ILE A 638 -11.12 -9.19 -33.45
CA ILE A 638 -12.14 -9.96 -32.72
C ILE A 638 -12.64 -11.15 -33.55
N LEU A 639 -13.00 -10.91 -34.82
CA LEU A 639 -13.44 -11.97 -35.73
C LEU A 639 -12.35 -13.04 -35.96
N SER A 640 -11.08 -12.62 -36.07
CA SER A 640 -9.93 -13.52 -36.20
C SER A 640 -9.76 -14.37 -34.95
N ASN A 641 -9.81 -13.74 -33.76
CA ASN A 641 -9.64 -14.42 -32.48
C ASN A 641 -10.78 -15.40 -32.20
N LEU A 642 -12.04 -14.99 -32.43
CA LEU A 642 -13.21 -15.86 -32.26
C LEU A 642 -13.15 -17.08 -33.17
N LEU A 643 -12.85 -16.89 -34.47
CA LEU A 643 -12.77 -17.98 -35.43
C LEU A 643 -11.56 -18.89 -35.14
N SER A 644 -10.42 -18.32 -34.75
CA SER A 644 -9.22 -19.09 -34.40
C SER A 644 -9.39 -19.93 -33.13
N ALA A 645 -10.11 -19.43 -32.13
CA ALA A 645 -10.30 -20.17 -30.87
C ALA A 645 -11.46 -21.18 -30.93
N ASN A 646 -12.30 -21.11 -31.97
CA ASN A 646 -13.53 -21.90 -32.12
C ASN A 646 -13.70 -22.46 -33.55
N ILE A 647 -12.61 -22.93 -34.16
CA ILE A 647 -12.55 -23.41 -35.55
C ILE A 647 -13.52 -24.56 -35.81
N ASP A 648 -13.67 -25.42 -34.81
CA ASP A 648 -14.53 -26.61 -34.80
C ASP A 648 -15.97 -26.30 -35.22
N VAL A 649 -16.45 -25.10 -34.88
CA VAL A 649 -17.80 -24.66 -35.26
C VAL A 649 -17.79 -23.47 -36.22
N GLY A 650 -16.80 -22.59 -36.12
CA GLY A 650 -16.81 -21.32 -36.82
C GLY A 650 -16.66 -21.42 -38.34
N LEU A 651 -15.82 -22.34 -38.85
CA LEU A 651 -15.57 -22.46 -40.29
C LEU A 651 -16.85 -22.74 -41.09
N LYS A 652 -17.74 -23.58 -40.55
CA LYS A 652 -19.01 -23.94 -41.19
C LYS A 652 -19.85 -22.71 -41.51
N HIS A 653 -19.83 -21.71 -40.63
CA HIS A 653 -20.66 -20.51 -40.73
C HIS A 653 -19.96 -19.34 -41.43
N SER A 654 -18.61 -19.35 -41.46
CA SER A 654 -17.82 -18.22 -41.92
C SER A 654 -17.36 -18.30 -43.38
N LEU A 655 -17.17 -19.50 -43.96
CA LEU A 655 -16.57 -19.66 -45.31
C LEU A 655 -17.35 -18.96 -46.44
N ASN A 656 -18.68 -18.94 -46.37
CA ASN A 656 -19.52 -18.31 -47.40
C ASN A 656 -19.29 -16.80 -47.51
N ILE A 657 -18.74 -16.17 -46.47
CA ILE A 657 -18.47 -14.72 -46.44
C ILE A 657 -17.30 -14.34 -47.35
N GLY A 658 -16.40 -15.28 -47.64
CA GLY A 658 -15.37 -15.09 -48.67
C GLY A 658 -15.93 -14.80 -50.06
N TYR A 659 -17.19 -15.16 -50.31
CA TYR A 659 -17.91 -14.93 -51.57
C TYR A 659 -18.92 -13.77 -51.50
N HIS A 660 -18.86 -12.94 -50.46
CA HIS A 660 -19.79 -11.81 -50.29
C HIS A 660 -19.74 -10.84 -51.48
N GLU A 661 -20.87 -10.22 -51.85
CA GLU A 661 -20.94 -9.34 -53.03
C GLU A 661 -20.07 -8.09 -52.88
N ASN A 662 -20.08 -7.47 -51.69
CA ASN A 662 -19.22 -6.32 -51.35
C ASN A 662 -17.73 -6.70 -51.25
N ILE A 663 -16.88 -6.03 -52.05
CA ILE A 663 -15.43 -6.20 -52.13
C ILE A 663 -14.74 -5.91 -50.78
N GLU A 664 -15.21 -4.91 -50.03
CA GLU A 664 -14.61 -4.49 -48.75
C GLU A 664 -14.80 -5.58 -47.69
N ILE A 665 -16.00 -6.16 -47.64
CA ILE A 665 -16.34 -7.28 -46.75
C ILE A 665 -15.50 -8.50 -47.10
N ARG A 666 -15.35 -8.83 -48.40
CA ARG A 666 -14.45 -9.90 -48.83
C ARG A 666 -13.01 -9.64 -48.42
N THR A 667 -12.53 -8.41 -48.59
CA THR A 667 -11.14 -8.03 -48.24
C THR A 667 -10.89 -8.15 -46.74
N ALA A 668 -11.83 -7.67 -45.92
CA ALA A 668 -11.75 -7.80 -44.48
C ALA A 668 -11.81 -9.26 -44.01
N PHE A 669 -12.66 -10.08 -44.63
CA PHE A 669 -12.73 -11.52 -44.33
C PHE A 669 -11.46 -12.27 -44.76
N VAL A 670 -10.87 -11.93 -45.91
CA VAL A 670 -9.55 -12.46 -46.31
C VAL A 670 -8.48 -12.05 -45.29
N LYS A 671 -8.54 -10.83 -44.75
CA LYS A 671 -7.64 -10.38 -43.67
C LYS A 671 -7.84 -11.17 -42.38
N VAL A 672 -9.09 -11.53 -42.04
CA VAL A 672 -9.40 -12.45 -40.93
C VAL A 672 -8.72 -13.81 -41.14
N LEU A 673 -8.89 -14.43 -42.31
CA LEU A 673 -8.25 -15.72 -42.62
C LEU A 673 -6.71 -15.62 -42.63
N TYR A 674 -6.16 -14.53 -43.16
CA TYR A 674 -4.73 -14.25 -43.15
C TYR A 674 -4.18 -14.16 -41.72
N ASN A 675 -4.87 -13.46 -40.82
CA ASN A 675 -4.47 -13.36 -39.42
C ASN A 675 -4.49 -14.74 -38.74
N ILE A 676 -5.51 -15.56 -38.99
CA ILE A 676 -5.61 -16.92 -38.47
C ILE A 676 -4.44 -17.78 -38.95
N LEU A 677 -4.09 -17.70 -40.23
CA LEU A 677 -2.92 -18.39 -40.80
C LEU A 677 -1.61 -17.95 -40.14
N ILE A 678 -1.43 -16.64 -39.88
CA ILE A 678 -0.23 -16.11 -39.20
C ILE A 678 -0.16 -16.54 -37.74
N GLN A 679 -1.30 -16.62 -37.06
CA GLN A 679 -1.37 -17.07 -35.67
C GLN A 679 -0.91 -18.53 -35.49
N GLY A 680 -0.60 -19.24 -36.59
CA GLY A 680 -0.17 -20.63 -36.56
C GLY A 680 -1.34 -21.57 -36.30
N THR A 681 -2.56 -21.10 -36.55
CA THR A 681 -3.77 -21.84 -36.27
C THR A 681 -3.89 -23.01 -37.25
N GLU A 682 -3.63 -24.21 -36.73
CA GLU A 682 -3.74 -25.44 -37.50
C GLU A 682 -5.22 -25.71 -37.83
N PHE A 683 -5.58 -25.69 -39.11
CA PHE A 683 -6.90 -26.14 -39.59
C PHE A 683 -7.13 -27.66 -39.41
N GLY A 684 -6.26 -28.33 -38.66
CA GLY A 684 -6.27 -29.76 -38.41
C GLY A 684 -7.56 -30.27 -37.77
N ASN A 685 -8.42 -29.41 -37.23
CA ASN A 685 -9.78 -29.79 -36.80
C ASN A 685 -10.71 -30.20 -37.97
N LEU A 686 -10.26 -30.13 -39.23
CA LEU A 686 -10.93 -30.78 -40.38
C LEU A 686 -10.55 -32.27 -40.54
N SER A 687 -9.60 -32.77 -39.75
CA SER A 687 -9.22 -34.18 -39.68
C SER A 687 -8.91 -34.56 -38.23
N ASP A 688 -9.84 -35.25 -37.57
CA ASP A 688 -9.75 -35.80 -36.19
C ASP A 688 -8.42 -36.54 -35.86
N THR A 689 -7.60 -36.85 -36.86
CA THR A 689 -6.33 -37.56 -36.74
C THR A 689 -5.22 -36.75 -36.08
N VAL A 690 -5.10 -35.43 -36.32
CA VAL A 690 -3.89 -34.67 -35.89
C VAL A 690 -3.91 -34.25 -34.42
N VAL A 691 -5.09 -33.94 -33.87
CA VAL A 691 -5.23 -33.63 -32.43
C VAL A 691 -5.10 -34.91 -31.60
N SER A 692 -5.63 -36.03 -32.10
CA SER A 692 -5.40 -37.34 -31.49
C SER A 692 -3.92 -37.68 -31.44
N GLU A 693 -3.15 -37.41 -32.50
CA GLU A 693 -1.71 -37.70 -32.55
C GLU A 693 -0.90 -36.93 -31.50
N LYS A 694 -1.16 -35.62 -31.30
CA LYS A 694 -0.45 -34.81 -30.30
C LYS A 694 -0.74 -35.22 -28.86
N TYR A 695 -2.00 -35.54 -28.55
CA TYR A 695 -2.34 -36.08 -27.23
C TYR A 695 -1.86 -37.51 -27.09
N GLU A 696 -1.81 -38.31 -28.16
CA GLU A 696 -1.29 -39.67 -28.09
C GLU A 696 0.19 -39.68 -27.70
N GLU A 697 1.03 -38.78 -28.23
CA GLU A 697 2.44 -38.66 -27.80
C GLU A 697 2.58 -38.32 -26.31
N LEU A 698 1.74 -37.41 -25.79
CA LEU A 698 1.73 -37.05 -24.37
C LEU A 698 1.24 -38.22 -23.49
N LEU A 699 0.17 -38.88 -23.92
CA LEU A 699 -0.39 -40.03 -23.20
C LEU A 699 0.57 -41.23 -23.26
N GLU A 700 1.30 -41.40 -24.37
CA GLU A 700 2.36 -42.39 -24.50
C GLU A 700 3.52 -42.06 -23.56
N LEU A 701 3.96 -40.81 -23.47
CA LEU A 701 4.98 -40.38 -22.50
C LEU A 701 4.54 -40.69 -21.06
N LEU A 702 3.32 -40.29 -20.69
CA LEU A 702 2.76 -40.49 -19.35
C LEU A 702 2.63 -41.97 -18.99
N THR A 703 2.28 -42.82 -19.95
CA THR A 703 2.14 -44.26 -19.71
C THR A 703 3.46 -45.03 -19.80
N ARG A 704 4.44 -44.53 -20.56
CA ARG A 704 5.80 -45.07 -20.62
C ARG A 704 6.58 -44.76 -19.34
N ASP A 705 6.41 -43.57 -18.79
CA ASP A 705 7.11 -43.09 -17.59
C ASP A 705 6.19 -43.09 -16.36
N VAL A 706 5.87 -44.29 -15.85
CA VAL A 706 5.01 -44.45 -14.67
C VAL A 706 5.47 -43.66 -13.42
N PRO A 707 6.79 -43.48 -13.15
CA PRO A 707 7.27 -42.57 -12.12
C PRO A 707 6.74 -41.13 -12.24
N LEU A 708 6.52 -40.61 -13.45
CA LEU A 708 5.92 -39.29 -13.66
C LEU A 708 4.49 -39.25 -13.09
N ALA A 709 3.69 -40.30 -13.35
CA ALA A 709 2.33 -40.40 -12.80
C ALA A 709 2.34 -40.50 -11.26
N ALA A 710 3.33 -41.18 -10.68
CA ALA A 710 3.51 -41.23 -9.22
C ALA A 710 3.88 -39.85 -8.63
N ALA A 711 4.78 -39.12 -9.29
CA ALA A 711 5.16 -37.76 -8.89
C ALA A 711 3.97 -36.80 -8.96
N MET A 712 3.16 -36.86 -10.04
CA MET A 712 1.91 -36.10 -10.16
C MET A 712 0.95 -36.41 -9.00
N GLY A 713 0.82 -37.68 -8.61
CA GLY A 713 0.01 -38.08 -7.47
C GLY A 713 0.52 -37.54 -6.13
N ALA A 714 1.84 -37.41 -5.97
CA ALA A 714 2.48 -36.94 -4.74
C ALA A 714 2.34 -35.43 -4.51
N VAL A 715 2.35 -34.63 -5.58
CA VAL A 715 2.23 -33.16 -5.50
C VAL A 715 0.79 -32.65 -5.65
N CYS A 716 -0.17 -33.56 -5.88
CA CYS A 716 -1.57 -33.22 -6.09
C CYS A 716 -2.18 -32.55 -4.83
N PRO A 717 -2.80 -31.36 -4.96
CA PRO A 717 -3.51 -30.75 -3.85
C PRO A 717 -4.77 -31.55 -3.50
N SER A 718 -5.17 -31.53 -2.23
CA SER A 718 -6.30 -32.32 -1.72
C SER A 718 -7.64 -32.04 -2.42
N SER A 719 -7.81 -30.86 -3.01
CA SER A 719 -9.02 -30.47 -3.76
C SER A 719 -9.15 -31.15 -5.13
N GLU A 720 -8.04 -31.58 -5.72
CA GLU A 720 -7.98 -32.10 -7.11
C GLU A 720 -7.75 -33.63 -7.17
N VAL A 721 -7.58 -34.28 -6.01
CA VAL A 721 -7.31 -35.72 -5.90
C VAL A 721 -8.32 -36.56 -6.68
N ASP A 722 -9.60 -36.20 -6.64
CA ASP A 722 -10.66 -36.97 -7.30
C ASP A 722 -10.55 -36.90 -8.83
N GLU A 723 -10.32 -35.70 -9.38
CA GLU A 723 -10.21 -35.49 -10.84
C GLU A 723 -8.94 -36.14 -11.41
N LEU A 724 -7.80 -35.95 -10.73
CA LEU A 724 -6.54 -36.56 -11.16
C LEU A 724 -6.61 -38.09 -11.10
N THR A 725 -7.24 -38.64 -10.06
CA THR A 725 -7.41 -40.10 -9.92
C THR A 725 -8.22 -40.68 -11.07
N VAL A 726 -9.37 -40.07 -11.42
CA VAL A 726 -10.23 -40.54 -12.51
C VAL A 726 -9.50 -40.44 -13.85
N SER A 727 -8.77 -39.35 -14.07
CA SER A 727 -8.01 -39.10 -15.31
C SER A 727 -6.91 -40.15 -15.51
N LEU A 728 -6.04 -40.34 -14.52
CA LEU A 728 -4.96 -41.33 -14.58
C LEU A 728 -5.48 -42.76 -14.75
N LEU A 729 -6.53 -43.13 -14.00
CA LEU A 729 -7.11 -44.47 -14.12
C LEU A 729 -7.68 -44.71 -15.53
N THR A 730 -8.37 -43.72 -16.10
CA THR A 730 -8.95 -43.83 -17.45
C THR A 730 -7.85 -44.00 -18.51
N ILE A 731 -6.79 -43.18 -18.44
CA ILE A 731 -5.67 -43.20 -19.39
C ILE A 731 -4.94 -44.54 -19.37
N PHE A 732 -4.62 -45.04 -18.18
CA PHE A 732 -3.87 -46.30 -18.02
C PHE A 732 -4.75 -47.52 -18.31
N GLU A 733 -6.03 -47.50 -17.98
CA GLU A 733 -6.95 -48.61 -18.27
C GLU A 733 -7.18 -48.77 -19.77
N GLN A 734 -7.37 -47.67 -20.51
CA GLN A 734 -7.52 -47.73 -21.97
C GLN A 734 -6.30 -48.37 -22.65
N ARG A 735 -5.13 -48.33 -22.01
CA ARG A 735 -3.87 -48.94 -22.46
C ARG A 735 -3.56 -50.28 -21.79
N GLY A 736 -4.44 -50.79 -20.92
CA GLY A 736 -4.23 -52.04 -20.18
C GLY A 736 -3.14 -51.98 -19.10
N LEU A 737 -2.75 -50.79 -18.65
CA LEU A 737 -1.64 -50.54 -17.72
C LEU A 737 -2.10 -50.18 -16.30
N SER A 738 -3.39 -50.33 -15.96
CA SER A 738 -3.95 -49.97 -14.64
C SER A 738 -3.22 -50.60 -13.46
N PHE A 739 -2.78 -51.85 -13.60
CA PHE A 739 -2.03 -52.53 -12.54
C PHE A 739 -0.64 -51.90 -12.32
N HIS A 740 0.04 -51.49 -13.39
CA HIS A 740 1.36 -50.84 -13.30
C HIS A 740 1.26 -49.49 -12.59
N LEU A 741 0.21 -48.72 -12.87
CA LEU A 741 -0.08 -47.46 -12.17
C LEU A 741 -0.36 -47.68 -10.68
N LEU A 742 -1.25 -48.63 -10.35
CA LEU A 742 -1.58 -48.98 -8.98
C LEU A 742 -0.35 -49.43 -8.19
N GLU A 743 0.47 -50.30 -8.78
CA GLU A 743 1.71 -50.76 -8.16
C GLU A 743 2.67 -49.60 -7.88
N ALA A 744 2.87 -48.69 -8.83
CA ALA A 744 3.76 -47.55 -8.66
C ALA A 744 3.27 -46.58 -7.58
N LEU A 745 1.99 -46.23 -7.58
CA LEU A 745 1.39 -45.33 -6.58
C LEU A 745 1.44 -45.94 -5.18
N VAL A 746 1.15 -47.23 -5.04
CA VAL A 746 1.19 -47.92 -3.74
C VAL A 746 2.62 -48.05 -3.24
N LYS A 747 3.59 -48.40 -4.10
CA LYS A 747 5.02 -48.41 -3.72
C LYS A 747 5.48 -47.05 -3.25
N HIS A 748 5.14 -45.99 -3.99
CA HIS A 748 5.49 -44.63 -3.62
C HIS A 748 4.86 -44.21 -2.27
N GLU A 749 3.61 -44.57 -2.01
CA GLU A 749 2.99 -44.31 -0.71
C GLU A 749 3.66 -45.08 0.43
N VAL A 750 3.99 -46.36 0.21
CA VAL A 750 4.70 -47.21 1.18
C VAL A 750 6.08 -46.63 1.50
N ASP A 751 6.85 -46.26 0.49
CA ASP A 751 8.22 -45.75 0.64
C ASP A 751 8.27 -44.40 1.40
N ASN A 752 7.20 -43.60 1.30
CA ASN A 752 7.11 -42.27 1.93
C ASN A 752 6.32 -42.26 3.26
N THR A 753 5.81 -43.40 3.71
CA THR A 753 5.06 -43.49 4.96
C THR A 753 5.97 -43.90 6.11
N GLU A 754 6.17 -43.00 7.08
CA GLU A 754 7.03 -43.28 8.25
C GLU A 754 6.38 -44.25 9.25
N ASN A 755 5.06 -44.17 9.44
CA ASN A 755 4.30 -44.95 10.42
C ASN A 755 3.33 -45.92 9.74
N GLU A 756 3.45 -47.22 10.02
CA GLU A 756 2.58 -48.27 9.46
C GLU A 756 1.08 -48.01 9.75
N SER A 757 0.75 -47.37 10.87
CA SER A 757 -0.63 -47.03 11.23
C SER A 757 -1.29 -46.02 10.27
N GLU A 758 -0.51 -45.24 9.53
CA GLU A 758 -0.97 -44.19 8.61
C GLU A 758 -1.05 -44.67 7.15
N LEU A 759 -0.53 -45.87 6.86
CA LEU A 759 -0.44 -46.41 5.51
C LEU A 759 -1.82 -46.54 4.87
N LEU A 760 -2.00 -45.92 3.70
CA LEU A 760 -3.26 -45.92 2.93
C LEU A 760 -4.46 -45.36 3.71
N ARG A 761 -4.24 -44.42 4.64
CA ARG A 761 -5.33 -43.76 5.39
C ARG A 761 -5.53 -42.30 5.02
N ARG A 762 -4.54 -41.67 4.38
CA ARG A 762 -4.59 -40.27 3.98
C ARG A 762 -5.46 -40.07 2.73
N ASN A 763 -6.04 -38.89 2.60
CA ASN A 763 -6.74 -38.48 1.38
C ASN A 763 -5.72 -38.09 0.31
N CYS A 764 -5.21 -39.08 -0.43
CA CYS A 764 -4.27 -38.91 -1.52
C CYS A 764 -4.68 -39.74 -2.74
N VAL A 765 -4.01 -39.52 -3.88
CA VAL A 765 -4.30 -40.19 -5.15
C VAL A 765 -4.19 -41.71 -5.03
N ALA A 766 -3.21 -42.25 -4.28
CA ALA A 766 -3.06 -43.69 -4.10
C ALA A 766 -4.28 -44.33 -3.40
N THR A 767 -4.69 -43.79 -2.26
CA THR A 767 -5.84 -44.29 -1.49
C THR A 767 -7.16 -44.14 -2.25
N LYS A 768 -7.32 -43.01 -2.95
CA LYS A 768 -8.50 -42.75 -3.77
C LYS A 768 -8.55 -43.69 -4.97
N MET A 769 -7.42 -43.93 -5.63
CA MET A 769 -7.34 -44.83 -6.77
C MET A 769 -7.71 -46.26 -6.40
N LEU A 770 -7.21 -46.78 -5.27
CA LEU A 770 -7.61 -48.09 -4.74
C LEU A 770 -9.12 -48.16 -4.48
N SER A 771 -9.70 -47.11 -3.89
CA SER A 771 -11.12 -47.05 -3.58
C SER A 771 -12.00 -47.05 -4.84
N ILE A 772 -11.63 -46.25 -5.85
CA ILE A 772 -12.36 -46.18 -7.13
C ILE A 772 -12.21 -47.50 -7.90
N TYR A 773 -10.99 -48.05 -7.95
CA TYR A 773 -10.74 -49.32 -8.64
C TYR A 773 -11.49 -50.49 -7.99
N ALA A 774 -11.48 -50.58 -6.65
CA ALA A 774 -12.21 -51.60 -5.90
C ALA A 774 -13.73 -51.46 -6.07
N LYS A 775 -14.27 -50.23 -6.04
CA LYS A 775 -15.69 -49.98 -6.33
C LYS A 775 -16.04 -50.41 -7.74
N TRP A 776 -15.19 -50.12 -8.71
CA TRP A 776 -15.45 -50.42 -10.12
C TRP A 776 -15.42 -51.93 -10.40
N LYS A 777 -14.30 -52.60 -10.11
CA LYS A 777 -14.15 -54.04 -10.40
C LYS A 777 -14.88 -54.94 -9.38
N GLY A 778 -15.09 -54.46 -8.15
CA GLY A 778 -15.68 -55.20 -7.05
C GLY A 778 -17.19 -55.04 -6.88
N ALA A 779 -17.87 -54.16 -7.64
CA ALA A 779 -19.31 -53.91 -7.48
C ALA A 779 -20.16 -55.19 -7.63
N SER A 780 -19.87 -56.02 -8.63
CA SER A 780 -20.58 -57.28 -8.87
C SER A 780 -20.34 -58.29 -7.74
N TYR A 781 -19.09 -58.40 -7.28
CA TYR A 781 -18.71 -59.22 -6.14
C TYR A 781 -19.44 -58.79 -4.87
N LEU A 782 -19.40 -57.49 -4.54
CA LEU A 782 -20.06 -56.94 -3.36
C LEU A 782 -21.57 -57.18 -3.39
N LYS A 783 -22.20 -56.93 -4.55
CA LYS A 783 -23.62 -57.21 -4.77
C LYS A 783 -23.90 -58.71 -4.57
N SER A 784 -23.19 -59.60 -5.26
CA SER A 784 -23.43 -61.04 -5.16
C SER A 784 -23.24 -61.59 -3.73
N THR A 785 -22.30 -61.01 -2.98
CA THR A 785 -21.94 -61.45 -1.62
C THR A 785 -22.94 -60.94 -0.57
N LEU A 786 -23.30 -59.64 -0.64
CA LEU A 786 -24.08 -58.99 0.42
C LEU A 786 -25.56 -58.90 0.10
N GLN A 787 -25.98 -58.93 -1.17
CA GLN A 787 -27.37 -58.65 -1.57
C GLN A 787 -28.38 -59.51 -0.80
N LYS A 788 -28.19 -60.83 -0.73
CA LYS A 788 -29.13 -61.73 -0.03
C LYS A 788 -29.19 -61.45 1.48
N VAL A 789 -28.07 -61.06 2.09
CA VAL A 789 -27.98 -60.75 3.52
C VAL A 789 -28.69 -59.43 3.79
N VAL A 790 -28.42 -58.40 2.99
CA VAL A 790 -29.05 -57.07 3.10
C VAL A 790 -30.55 -57.16 2.83
N GLU A 791 -30.99 -57.87 1.79
CA GLU A 791 -32.40 -58.11 1.50
C GLU A 791 -33.11 -58.83 2.66
N ARG A 792 -32.47 -59.85 3.25
CA ARG A 792 -33.01 -60.52 4.45
C ARG A 792 -33.13 -59.58 5.64
N LEU A 793 -32.12 -58.75 5.90
CA LEU A 793 -32.15 -57.76 6.98
C LEU A 793 -33.26 -56.74 6.77
N MET A 794 -33.46 -56.27 5.53
CA MET A 794 -34.55 -55.34 5.20
C MET A 794 -35.93 -55.97 5.37
N LEU A 795 -36.10 -57.25 5.01
CA LEU A 795 -37.36 -57.98 5.19
C LEU A 795 -37.68 -58.28 6.67
N THR A 796 -36.66 -58.37 7.52
CA THR A 796 -36.79 -58.70 8.95
C THR A 796 -36.67 -57.44 9.83
N SER A 797 -36.59 -56.24 9.24
CA SER A 797 -36.23 -55.01 9.97
C SER A 797 -37.19 -54.63 11.08
N ASN A 798 -38.47 -55.03 10.97
CA ASN A 798 -39.48 -54.77 11.98
C ASN A 798 -39.37 -55.71 13.19
N ASP A 799 -38.71 -56.86 13.03
CA ASP A 799 -38.55 -57.91 14.03
C ASP A 799 -37.10 -57.99 14.56
N LEU A 800 -36.17 -57.20 13.99
CA LEU A 800 -34.75 -57.26 14.25
C LEU A 800 -34.22 -55.93 14.81
N ASP A 801 -34.11 -55.86 16.14
CA ASP A 801 -33.47 -54.74 16.84
C ASP A 801 -32.05 -55.15 17.28
N LEU A 802 -31.04 -54.51 16.70
CA LEU A 802 -29.62 -54.76 16.96
C LEU A 802 -28.98 -53.66 17.82
N GLU A 803 -29.78 -52.79 18.45
CA GLU A 803 -29.28 -51.75 19.34
C GLU A 803 -28.74 -52.36 20.64
N LEU A 804 -27.46 -52.09 20.91
CA LEU A 804 -26.71 -52.63 22.06
C LEU A 804 -26.29 -51.52 23.03
N ASP A 805 -26.50 -50.24 22.68
CA ASP A 805 -26.22 -49.10 23.55
C ASP A 805 -27.23 -49.05 24.71
N PRO A 806 -26.81 -49.25 25.97
CA PRO A 806 -27.71 -49.22 27.12
C PRO A 806 -28.45 -47.89 27.28
N ALA A 807 -27.91 -46.77 26.75
CA ALA A 807 -28.54 -45.46 26.83
C ALA A 807 -29.71 -45.30 25.83
N ARG A 808 -29.83 -46.19 24.85
CA ARG A 808 -30.81 -46.12 23.76
C ARG A 808 -31.88 -47.22 23.83
N VAL A 809 -31.80 -48.11 24.82
CA VAL A 809 -32.75 -49.21 25.01
C VAL A 809 -33.69 -48.91 26.18
N SER A 810 -34.98 -49.18 25.98
CA SER A 810 -36.05 -48.83 26.92
C SER A 810 -36.05 -49.67 28.20
N SER A 811 -35.42 -50.86 28.20
CA SER A 811 -35.32 -51.74 29.37
C SER A 811 -34.08 -52.65 29.37
N PRO A 812 -33.53 -53.00 30.54
CA PRO A 812 -32.36 -53.89 30.65
C PRO A 812 -32.62 -55.35 30.21
N ASP A 813 -33.87 -55.80 30.24
CA ASP A 813 -34.26 -57.15 29.79
C ASP A 813 -34.21 -57.30 28.25
N GLU A 814 -34.40 -56.20 27.51
CA GLU A 814 -34.24 -56.16 26.05
C GLU A 814 -32.76 -56.31 25.65
N LEU A 815 -31.83 -55.75 26.44
CA LEU A 815 -30.39 -55.88 26.21
C LEU A 815 -29.91 -57.35 26.29
N GLN A 816 -30.47 -58.13 27.22
CA GLN A 816 -30.12 -59.55 27.40
C GLN A 816 -30.62 -60.43 26.25
N LYS A 817 -31.82 -60.15 25.71
CA LYS A 817 -32.35 -60.82 24.50
C LYS A 817 -31.54 -60.50 23.24
N ARG A 818 -30.96 -59.29 23.16
CA ARG A 818 -30.21 -58.78 22.00
C ARG A 818 -28.73 -59.18 21.99
N SER A 819 -28.22 -59.73 23.10
CA SER A 819 -26.85 -60.24 23.18
C SER A 819 -26.65 -61.52 22.32
N PRO A 820 -25.49 -61.67 21.63
CA PRO A 820 -25.28 -62.73 20.64
C PRO A 820 -25.30 -64.17 21.21
N ALA A 821 -25.30 -64.34 22.52
CA ALA A 821 -25.42 -65.65 23.18
C ALA A 821 -26.85 -66.23 23.09
N THR A 822 -27.88 -65.40 23.05
CA THR A 822 -29.29 -65.85 23.09
C THR A 822 -29.87 -66.10 21.69
N ASN A 823 -29.43 -65.33 20.69
CA ASN A 823 -29.90 -65.42 19.29
C ASN A 823 -29.38 -66.64 18.51
N ARG A 824 -28.38 -67.39 19.02
CA ARG A 824 -27.96 -68.66 18.42
C ARG A 824 -29.03 -69.77 18.52
N SER A 825 -29.93 -69.68 19.49
CA SER A 825 -30.95 -70.71 19.75
C SER A 825 -32.10 -70.71 18.74
N GLN A 826 -32.38 -69.58 18.09
CA GLN A 826 -33.52 -69.44 17.17
C GLN A 826 -33.16 -69.61 15.68
N SER A 827 -31.87 -69.55 15.34
CA SER A 827 -31.38 -69.62 13.96
C SER A 827 -31.23 -71.06 13.41
N ILE A 828 -31.20 -72.08 14.27
CA ILE A 828 -30.98 -73.49 13.84
C ILE A 828 -32.29 -74.22 13.48
N HIS A 829 -33.47 -73.60 13.69
CA HIS A 829 -34.77 -74.24 13.42
C HIS A 829 -35.69 -73.51 12.42
N ARG A 830 -35.15 -72.69 11.50
CA ARG A 830 -35.92 -72.20 10.34
C ARG A 830 -35.13 -72.26 9.04
#